data_AF-A0A6G4WKF9-F1
#
_entry.id   AF-A0A6G4WKF9-F1
#
_cell.length_a   1.000
_cell.length_b   1.000
_cell.length_c   1.000
_cell.angle_alpha   90.00
_cell.angle_beta   90.00
_cell.angle_gamma   90.00
#
_symmetry.space_group_name_H-M   'P 1'
#
loop_
_entity.id
_entity.type
_entity.pdbx_description
1 polymer ?
#
loop_
_entity_poly.entity_id
_entity_poly.type
_entity_poly.pdbx_seq_one_letter_code
_entity_poly.pdbx_strand_id
1 'polypeptide(L)'
;MDIEEWLRGLGLQQYVTAFRENNVEADVLLRLTAEDLKDIGVSSVGHRRKLMVAITELRDRSSPTPVGNANAFLQVARHASAVASHPDAERRQLTVMFSDLVGSTALSACLDPEEMREIIRGYQNCCAGEIARFGGYVANFMGDGVLAYFGWPRAHEDDAERAVRAGLAVTRAVAELPTPKGNCLAAHVGIATGLVVVGDLAGPGPSQEHAIIGETPNLAARLQGCAGPGEVLVAEDTRRLVGQLFAFCERGDLVLKGFDAPVRAYSIVGSGAIESRFDALHGLKLAPLIGRERELAILLDAWAGLADGQGRVVLLIGEPGIGKSRLIEALKSRLAATPHACLEYQASPLHAHTALHPFANELARTAEFHGGDGPRVRRQKLNALLTQRLEAKADAATPVLATLLALPTKGDLSPDLTPQQVKAKTLAILMTQVETLAHREPLLLVFEDVHWADPTSLELLAALAELAASLPILMIVSHRPEFTAFWSDLPHALSMTLDRLNRRDAVALAKQTAGPGRLQPAAIQRIVSRSDGVPLFIEELARVVLETGPRGEAEPGLAEMSWISHREIPSTLSGLLSARLDRLGSAKEVLQVGAAIGREFSRDLAIAVLQGEGDPADEALERAVATGLIVREGAGPLMTFRFRHALIQEAAYGSMLKSRRRSLHARIAHLAETQTSDFRAPPPEWLARHYAEAGEMDRAASLWFEAACQAKATFATREAASHLAACLAATRSIAGDTEPPPETRRIRTDALVMLGDLASLAEDIAEADDQYRQAIDEAPDPATRERIEKKRHHCRIASRGSARIAYYEHGAGDTTLLFVSTQALGLAMFQPILERLCDDFRVVTVDPRGSGRSDALQRPYTIAEHASDALAVIRELAAPRLIGVGISMGANVLFHAVHQAPGLLSGVVTIGAPPAGQGQEHFSGEWRALQAEMKHTGEIEPMLRLHVGQVFSEPEMRGDSGTNCWRAVVARVTALRCNFATGPTRTKGRIGVDCCLSRFSRRSLAARGAN
;
A
#
# COMPACT_ATOMS: atom_id res chain seq x y z
N MET A 1 -10.22 36.64 -44.32
CA MET A 1 -10.79 36.56 -42.97
C MET A 1 -11.89 37.60 -42.87
N ASP A 2 -13.08 37.23 -42.40
CA ASP A 2 -14.17 38.19 -42.18
C ASP A 2 -14.01 38.83 -40.79
N ILE A 3 -13.78 40.15 -40.75
CA ILE A 3 -13.50 40.90 -39.51
C ILE A 3 -14.75 41.03 -38.65
N GLU A 4 -15.94 41.08 -39.27
CA GLU A 4 -17.18 41.18 -38.52
C GLU A 4 -17.45 39.89 -37.72
N GLU A 5 -17.24 38.74 -38.36
CA GLU A 5 -17.38 37.44 -37.71
C GLU A 5 -16.32 37.22 -36.63
N TRP A 6 -15.09 37.69 -36.87
CA TRP A 6 -14.01 37.64 -35.89
C TRP A 6 -14.28 38.50 -34.64
N LEU A 7 -14.72 39.75 -34.82
CA LEU A 7 -15.08 40.63 -33.70
C LEU A 7 -16.27 40.06 -32.90
N ARG A 8 -17.23 39.43 -33.58
CA ARG A 8 -18.36 38.75 -32.94
C ARG A 8 -17.91 37.54 -32.11
N GLY A 9 -16.96 36.76 -32.62
CA GLY A 9 -16.34 35.64 -31.89
C GLY A 9 -15.61 36.06 -30.60
N LEU A 10 -15.10 37.30 -30.57
CA LEU A 10 -14.49 37.89 -29.37
C LEU A 10 -15.51 38.55 -28.42
N GLY A 11 -16.80 38.55 -28.78
CA GLY A 11 -17.87 39.25 -28.03
C GLY A 11 -17.78 40.77 -28.11
N LEU A 12 -17.16 41.31 -29.17
CA LEU A 12 -16.85 42.73 -29.36
C LEU A 12 -17.55 43.31 -30.60
N GLN A 13 -18.72 42.77 -30.98
CA GLN A 13 -19.44 43.18 -32.20
C GLN A 13 -19.82 44.67 -32.24
N GLN A 14 -19.84 45.38 -31.11
CA GLN A 14 -20.12 46.82 -31.09
C GLN A 14 -19.07 47.67 -31.83
N TYR A 15 -17.88 47.14 -32.10
CA TYR A 15 -16.79 47.87 -32.79
C TYR A 15 -16.73 47.59 -34.31
N VAL A 16 -17.67 46.80 -34.84
CA VAL A 16 -17.70 46.45 -36.27
C VAL A 16 -17.82 47.70 -37.15
N THR A 17 -18.72 48.63 -36.79
CA THR A 17 -18.89 49.89 -37.53
C THR A 17 -17.61 50.73 -37.50
N ALA A 18 -16.95 50.81 -36.34
CA ALA A 18 -15.72 51.58 -36.18
C ALA A 18 -14.54 51.01 -36.98
N PHE A 19 -14.38 49.68 -37.03
CA PHE A 19 -13.36 49.04 -37.85
C PHE A 19 -13.65 49.20 -39.35
N ARG A 20 -14.93 49.20 -39.75
CA ARG A 20 -15.35 49.40 -41.14
C ARG A 20 -15.15 50.84 -41.62
N GLU A 21 -15.55 51.83 -40.82
CA GLU A 21 -15.40 53.25 -41.15
C GLU A 21 -13.93 53.68 -41.26
N ASN A 22 -13.03 52.99 -40.56
CA ASN A 22 -11.58 53.21 -40.62
C ASN A 22 -10.87 52.26 -41.61
N ASN A 23 -11.62 51.57 -42.48
CA ASN A 23 -11.10 50.65 -43.51
C ASN A 23 -10.06 49.63 -42.98
N VAL A 24 -10.28 49.09 -41.78
CA VAL A 24 -9.43 48.04 -41.24
C VAL A 24 -9.78 46.73 -41.93
N GLU A 25 -8.96 46.32 -42.89
CA GLU A 25 -9.03 45.03 -43.58
C GLU A 25 -8.05 44.01 -42.95
N ALA A 26 -8.10 42.73 -43.38
CA ALA A 26 -7.43 41.64 -42.65
C ALA A 26 -5.89 41.76 -42.59
N ASP A 27 -5.29 42.41 -43.59
CA ASP A 27 -3.86 42.72 -43.66
C ASP A 27 -3.48 43.90 -42.74
N VAL A 28 -4.34 44.91 -42.63
CA VAL A 28 -4.18 46.06 -41.72
C VAL A 28 -4.42 45.63 -40.27
N LEU A 29 -5.39 44.75 -40.04
CA LEU A 29 -5.74 44.21 -38.72
C LEU A 29 -4.51 43.61 -38.01
N LEU A 30 -3.69 42.87 -38.77
CA LEU A 30 -2.48 42.24 -38.25
C LEU A 30 -1.39 43.23 -37.85
N ARG A 31 -1.52 44.52 -38.16
CA ARG A 31 -0.51 45.57 -37.89
C ARG A 31 -0.99 46.65 -36.92
N LEU A 32 -2.26 46.62 -36.50
CA LEU A 32 -2.80 47.60 -35.56
C LEU A 32 -2.09 47.55 -34.20
N THR A 33 -1.80 48.74 -33.67
CA THR A 33 -1.26 48.93 -32.33
C THR A 33 -2.34 49.34 -31.33
N ALA A 34 -2.00 49.31 -30.04
CA ALA A 34 -2.93 49.70 -28.98
C ALA A 34 -3.33 51.19 -29.02
N GLU A 35 -2.51 52.05 -29.65
CA GLU A 35 -2.83 53.47 -29.86
C GLU A 35 -3.75 53.63 -31.08
N ASP A 36 -3.51 52.90 -32.18
CA ASP A 36 -4.41 52.89 -33.34
C ASP A 36 -5.83 52.42 -32.95
N LEU A 37 -5.93 51.39 -32.11
CA LEU A 37 -7.21 50.90 -31.59
C LEU A 37 -7.97 51.96 -30.75
N LYS A 38 -7.22 52.84 -30.08
CA LYS A 38 -7.80 53.93 -29.30
C LYS A 38 -8.32 55.04 -30.23
N ASP A 39 -7.56 55.32 -31.29
CA ASP A 39 -7.90 56.35 -32.29
C ASP A 39 -9.12 55.97 -33.14
N ILE A 40 -9.33 54.68 -33.42
CA ILE A 40 -10.56 54.18 -34.07
C ILE A 40 -11.74 54.03 -33.09
N GLY A 41 -11.62 54.50 -31.84
CA GLY A 41 -12.74 54.60 -30.90
C GLY A 41 -12.88 53.47 -29.88
N VAL A 42 -11.91 52.56 -29.73
CA VAL A 42 -11.91 51.54 -28.66
C VAL A 42 -11.35 52.15 -27.37
N SER A 43 -12.16 52.95 -26.68
CA SER A 43 -11.74 53.67 -25.46
C SER A 43 -11.51 52.76 -24.25
N SER A 44 -12.24 51.62 -24.16
CA SER A 44 -12.09 50.66 -23.06
C SER A 44 -10.73 49.95 -23.12
N VAL A 45 -9.93 50.14 -22.06
CA VAL A 45 -8.60 49.50 -21.90
C VAL A 45 -8.71 47.97 -21.94
N GLY A 46 -9.77 47.40 -21.37
CA GLY A 46 -10.01 45.96 -21.38
C GLY A 46 -10.28 45.40 -22.77
N HIS A 47 -11.04 46.12 -23.60
CA HIS A 47 -11.34 45.71 -24.96
C HIS A 47 -10.12 45.84 -25.88
N ARG A 48 -9.32 46.90 -25.71
CA ARG A 48 -8.05 47.06 -26.44
C ARG A 48 -7.05 45.95 -26.12
N ARG A 49 -6.90 45.57 -24.84
CA ARG A 49 -6.02 44.45 -24.47
C ARG A 49 -6.50 43.13 -25.08
N LYS A 50 -7.80 42.85 -25.05
CA LYS A 50 -8.36 41.65 -25.68
C LYS A 50 -8.13 41.61 -27.19
N LEU A 51 -8.32 42.74 -27.88
CA LEU A 51 -8.06 42.84 -29.32
C LEU A 51 -6.58 42.67 -29.65
N MET A 52 -5.67 43.28 -28.88
CA MET A 52 -4.23 43.14 -29.11
C MET A 52 -3.76 41.69 -28.96
N VAL A 53 -4.23 40.96 -27.94
CA VAL A 53 -3.90 39.54 -27.77
C VAL A 53 -4.42 38.72 -28.95
N ALA A 54 -5.67 38.93 -29.36
CA ALA A 54 -6.26 38.21 -30.49
C ALA A 54 -5.56 38.52 -31.83
N ILE A 55 -5.08 39.76 -32.04
CA ILE A 55 -4.30 40.15 -33.23
C ILE A 55 -2.92 39.45 -33.23
N THR A 56 -2.27 39.34 -32.07
CA THR A 56 -1.00 38.61 -31.94
C THR A 56 -1.19 37.13 -32.27
N GLU A 57 -2.23 36.48 -31.76
CA GLU A 57 -2.54 35.08 -32.06
C GLU A 57 -2.82 34.84 -33.55
N LEU A 58 -3.43 35.80 -34.25
CA LEU A 58 -3.63 35.70 -35.70
C LEU A 58 -2.34 35.86 -36.49
N ARG A 59 -1.39 36.67 -36.01
CA ARG A 59 -0.09 36.86 -36.64
C ARG A 59 0.75 35.58 -36.59
N ASP A 60 0.69 34.89 -35.45
CA ASP A 60 1.41 33.62 -35.25
C ASP A 60 0.87 32.49 -36.14
N ARG A 61 -0.43 32.52 -36.48
CA ARG A 61 -1.06 31.55 -37.39
C ARG A 61 -0.78 31.79 -38.88
N SER A 62 -0.31 32.97 -39.27
CA SER A 62 -0.25 33.42 -40.68
C SER A 62 1.14 33.27 -41.33
N SER A 63 2.12 32.67 -40.66
CA SER A 63 3.49 32.52 -41.19
C SER A 63 3.70 31.15 -41.88
N PRO A 64 4.09 31.08 -43.17
CA PRO A 64 4.32 29.81 -43.86
C PRO A 64 5.76 29.28 -43.70
N THR A 65 5.90 27.98 -43.44
CA THR A 65 7.17 27.23 -43.37
C THR A 65 7.74 26.83 -44.74
N PRO A 66 9.06 26.95 -44.98
CA PRO A 66 9.78 26.15 -45.96
C PRO A 66 10.48 24.94 -45.31
N VAL A 67 10.53 23.85 -46.09
CA VAL A 67 11.02 22.51 -45.75
C VAL A 67 12.55 22.41 -45.91
N GLY A 68 13.25 21.75 -44.99
CA GLY A 68 14.63 21.29 -45.20
C GLY A 68 15.45 21.05 -43.92
N ASN A 69 15.55 19.78 -43.54
CA ASN A 69 16.31 19.16 -42.44
C ASN A 69 17.51 19.90 -41.80
N ALA A 70 17.53 19.76 -40.46
CA ALA A 70 18.67 19.75 -39.52
C ALA A 70 18.59 20.85 -38.44
N ASN A 71 17.61 20.79 -37.54
CA ASN A 71 17.65 21.47 -36.22
C ASN A 71 16.48 21.12 -35.28
N ALA A 72 16.22 19.82 -35.06
CA ALA A 72 15.26 19.37 -34.06
C ALA A 72 15.79 19.37 -32.60
N PHE A 73 16.95 19.99 -32.35
CA PHE A 73 17.56 20.05 -31.01
C PHE A 73 17.68 21.47 -30.41
N LEU A 74 17.33 22.54 -31.16
CA LEU A 74 17.53 23.92 -30.70
C LEU A 74 16.24 24.74 -30.45
N GLN A 75 15.05 24.19 -30.72
CA GLN A 75 13.78 24.91 -30.48
C GLN A 75 13.05 24.56 -29.17
N VAL A 76 13.41 23.45 -28.49
CA VAL A 76 12.89 23.17 -27.14
C VAL A 76 13.48 24.12 -26.09
N ALA A 77 14.68 24.66 -26.34
CA ALA A 77 15.39 25.51 -25.39
C ALA A 77 14.93 26.98 -25.34
N ARG A 78 14.04 27.45 -26.23
CA ARG A 78 13.65 28.88 -26.28
C ARG A 78 12.22 29.21 -25.82
N HIS A 79 11.41 28.22 -25.44
CA HIS A 79 10.08 28.46 -24.83
C HIS A 79 10.01 28.23 -23.31
N ALA A 80 11.13 27.81 -22.68
CA ALA A 80 11.22 27.68 -21.23
C ALA A 80 11.78 28.94 -20.52
N SER A 81 12.15 30.00 -21.24
CA SER A 81 12.90 31.15 -20.69
C SER A 81 12.12 32.47 -20.58
N ALA A 82 10.78 32.42 -20.51
CA ALA A 82 9.97 33.64 -20.35
C ALA A 82 9.25 33.78 -18.99
N VAL A 83 9.57 32.92 -18.01
CA VAL A 83 9.16 33.11 -16.60
C VAL A 83 10.32 32.72 -15.68
N ALA A 84 11.42 33.47 -15.77
CA ALA A 84 12.42 33.49 -14.71
C ALA A 84 12.68 34.96 -14.37
N SER A 85 12.23 35.37 -13.19
CA SER A 85 12.63 36.64 -12.58
C SER A 85 14.15 36.70 -12.50
N HIS A 86 14.76 37.81 -12.93
CA HIS A 86 16.18 38.08 -12.75
C HIS A 86 16.56 37.91 -11.26
N PRO A 87 17.60 37.11 -10.92
CA PRO A 87 18.04 36.99 -9.54
C PRO A 87 18.79 38.26 -9.14
N ASP A 88 18.28 38.96 -8.13
CA ASP A 88 19.04 39.96 -7.38
C ASP A 88 20.28 39.29 -6.74
N ALA A 89 21.31 40.07 -6.42
CA ALA A 89 22.55 39.55 -5.87
C ALA A 89 22.34 38.79 -4.54
N GLU A 90 22.69 37.50 -4.49
CA GLU A 90 22.43 36.61 -3.35
C GLU A 90 23.72 36.14 -2.65
N ARG A 91 23.70 36.09 -1.31
CA ARG A 91 24.77 35.49 -0.49
C ARG A 91 24.52 33.98 -0.35
N ARG A 92 25.43 33.15 -0.85
CA ARG A 92 25.28 31.69 -0.87
C ARG A 92 26.62 31.00 -0.60
N GLN A 93 26.58 29.84 0.03
CA GLN A 93 27.76 28.97 0.14
C GLN A 93 27.93 28.21 -1.19
N LEU A 94 29.08 28.35 -1.84
CA LEU A 94 29.38 27.67 -3.10
C LEU A 94 30.70 26.91 -3.01
N THR A 95 30.76 25.78 -3.70
CA THR A 95 32.02 25.07 -3.95
C THR A 95 32.52 25.45 -5.34
N VAL A 96 33.71 26.05 -5.38
CA VAL A 96 34.36 26.51 -6.60
C VAL A 96 35.47 25.55 -6.95
N MET A 97 35.47 25.09 -8.19
CA MET A 97 36.53 24.27 -8.77
C MET A 97 37.24 25.06 -9.87
N PHE A 98 38.57 25.08 -9.81
CA PHE A 98 39.43 25.59 -10.86
C PHE A 98 40.27 24.45 -11.42
N SER A 99 40.26 24.27 -12.74
CA SER A 99 41.08 23.27 -13.44
C SER A 99 41.88 23.95 -14.53
N ASP A 100 43.16 23.61 -14.66
CA ASP A 100 44.03 24.18 -15.69
C ASP A 100 44.94 23.11 -16.31
N LEU A 101 45.43 23.35 -17.51
CA LEU A 101 46.28 22.40 -18.25
C LEU A 101 47.75 22.62 -17.91
N VAL A 102 48.40 21.60 -17.36
CA VAL A 102 49.81 21.69 -16.95
C VAL A 102 50.71 21.88 -18.17
N GLY A 103 51.47 22.97 -18.18
CA GLY A 103 52.50 23.23 -19.20
C GLY A 103 51.97 23.76 -20.54
N SER A 104 50.73 24.27 -20.60
CA SER A 104 50.11 24.87 -21.79
C SER A 104 50.94 25.95 -22.47
N THR A 105 51.68 26.75 -21.72
CA THR A 105 52.56 27.81 -22.25
C THR A 105 53.76 27.21 -22.98
N ALA A 106 54.30 26.10 -22.48
CA ALA A 106 55.39 25.38 -23.15
C ALA A 106 54.89 24.62 -24.39
N LEU A 107 53.68 24.07 -24.33
CA LEU A 107 53.01 23.44 -25.48
C LEU A 107 52.70 24.47 -26.58
N SER A 108 52.24 25.67 -26.23
CA SER A 108 51.96 26.76 -27.17
C SER A 108 53.20 27.27 -27.91
N ALA A 109 54.40 27.09 -27.33
CA ALA A 109 55.66 27.47 -27.96
C ALA A 109 56.19 26.41 -28.95
N CYS A 110 55.65 25.19 -28.93
CA CYS A 110 56.14 24.03 -29.69
C CYS A 110 55.11 23.40 -30.65
N LEU A 111 53.89 23.92 -30.68
CA LEU A 111 52.77 23.45 -31.50
C LEU A 111 52.23 24.59 -32.36
N ASP A 112 51.67 24.26 -33.52
CA ASP A 112 51.01 25.25 -34.38
C ASP A 112 49.76 25.82 -33.68
N PRO A 113 49.40 27.10 -33.86
CA PRO A 113 48.20 27.69 -33.26
C PRO A 113 46.90 26.94 -33.58
N GLU A 114 46.79 26.27 -34.74
CA GLU A 114 45.62 25.43 -35.08
C GLU A 114 45.60 24.15 -34.24
N GLU A 115 46.74 23.45 -34.11
CA GLU A 115 46.89 22.25 -33.28
C GLU A 115 46.66 22.56 -31.79
N MET A 116 47.17 23.69 -31.31
CA MET A 116 46.97 24.15 -29.92
C MET A 116 45.49 24.45 -29.66
N ARG A 117 44.78 25.05 -30.62
CA ARG A 117 43.35 25.32 -30.51
C ARG A 117 42.52 24.04 -30.43
N GLU A 118 42.90 23.00 -31.18
CA GLU A 118 42.23 21.69 -31.11
C GLU A 118 42.45 21.00 -29.76
N ILE A 119 43.67 21.06 -29.21
CA ILE A 119 43.99 20.51 -27.88
C ILE A 119 43.23 21.25 -26.78
N ILE A 120 43.22 22.59 -26.79
CA ILE A 120 42.47 23.39 -25.81
C ILE A 120 40.97 23.07 -25.91
N ARG A 121 40.41 22.99 -27.12
CA ARG A 121 38.99 22.64 -27.31
C ARG A 121 38.69 21.21 -26.82
N GLY A 122 39.57 20.25 -27.07
CA GLY A 122 39.45 18.88 -26.59
C GLY A 122 39.46 18.81 -25.05
N TYR A 123 40.40 19.51 -24.42
CA TYR A 123 40.49 19.65 -22.97
C TYR A 123 39.25 20.34 -22.37
N GLN A 124 38.81 21.46 -22.94
CA GLN A 124 37.62 22.19 -22.47
C GLN A 124 36.35 21.34 -22.58
N ASN A 125 36.16 20.62 -23.68
CA ASN A 125 35.02 19.72 -23.87
C ASN A 125 35.05 18.55 -22.88
N CYS A 126 36.24 17.97 -22.64
CA CYS A 126 36.43 16.91 -21.65
C CYS A 126 36.09 17.38 -20.24
N CYS A 127 36.62 18.54 -19.83
CA CYS A 127 36.31 19.14 -18.54
C CYS A 127 34.81 19.47 -18.42
N ALA A 128 34.21 20.10 -19.43
CA ALA A 128 32.79 20.44 -19.41
C ALA A 128 31.88 19.19 -19.32
N GLY A 129 32.24 18.11 -20.01
CA GLY A 129 31.52 16.84 -19.95
C GLY A 129 31.56 16.21 -18.56
N GLU A 130 32.73 16.10 -17.93
CA GLU A 130 32.85 15.52 -16.59
C GLU A 130 32.26 16.44 -15.51
N ILE A 131 32.41 17.75 -15.62
CA ILE A 131 31.82 18.72 -14.67
C ILE A 131 30.29 18.66 -14.73
N ALA A 132 29.71 18.65 -15.94
CA ALA A 132 28.26 18.54 -16.13
C ALA A 132 27.72 17.19 -15.63
N ARG A 133 28.47 16.09 -15.82
CA ARG A 133 28.11 14.75 -15.34
C ARG A 133 27.92 14.68 -13.82
N PHE A 134 28.69 15.45 -13.06
CA PHE A 134 28.57 15.55 -11.61
C PHE A 134 27.72 16.76 -11.17
N GLY A 135 26.94 17.36 -12.08
CA GLY A 135 26.01 18.44 -11.77
C GLY A 135 26.66 19.80 -11.47
N GLY A 136 27.91 20.01 -11.90
CA GLY A 136 28.60 21.29 -11.83
C GLY A 136 28.24 22.20 -13.01
N TYR A 137 28.18 23.51 -12.76
CA TYR A 137 27.97 24.53 -13.77
C TYR A 137 29.31 25.12 -14.22
N VAL A 138 29.65 25.00 -15.51
CA VAL A 138 30.84 25.63 -16.08
C VAL A 138 30.58 27.12 -16.27
N ALA A 139 31.27 27.94 -15.50
CA ALA A 139 31.01 29.36 -15.40
C ALA A 139 31.79 30.18 -16.43
N ASN A 140 33.06 29.85 -16.63
CA ASN A 140 33.89 30.53 -17.62
C ASN A 140 35.02 29.64 -18.14
N PHE A 141 35.41 29.87 -19.39
CA PHE A 141 36.60 29.31 -20.03
C PHE A 141 37.64 30.41 -20.18
N MET A 142 38.74 30.32 -19.43
CA MET A 142 39.80 31.32 -19.41
C MET A 142 41.04 30.77 -20.11
N GLY A 143 41.01 30.71 -21.44
CA GLY A 143 42.08 30.06 -22.21
C GLY A 143 42.08 28.55 -21.97
N ASP A 144 43.11 28.05 -21.30
CA ASP A 144 43.29 26.67 -20.84
C ASP A 144 42.75 26.42 -19.42
N GLY A 145 42.26 27.46 -18.73
CA GLY A 145 41.58 27.34 -17.45
C GLY A 145 40.07 27.12 -17.57
N VAL A 146 39.52 26.25 -16.73
CA VAL A 146 38.08 25.97 -16.59
C VAL A 146 37.65 26.31 -15.17
N LEU A 147 36.71 27.25 -15.04
CA LEU A 147 36.09 27.63 -13.79
C LEU A 147 34.70 27.01 -13.68
N ALA A 148 34.44 26.26 -12.61
CA ALA A 148 33.15 25.63 -12.38
C ALA A 148 32.62 25.86 -10.97
N TYR A 149 31.29 25.94 -10.88
CA TYR A 149 30.55 26.15 -9.65
C TYR A 149 29.68 24.94 -9.35
N PHE A 150 29.78 24.43 -8.13
CA PHE A 150 28.88 23.44 -7.57
C PHE A 150 28.09 24.14 -6.47
N GLY A 151 26.77 24.07 -6.55
CA GLY A 151 25.86 24.90 -5.75
C GLY A 151 25.10 25.98 -6.51
N TRP A 152 25.34 26.10 -7.82
CA TRP A 152 24.73 27.11 -8.70
C TRP A 152 24.39 26.51 -10.07
N PRO A 153 23.22 26.81 -10.68
CA PRO A 153 22.11 27.63 -10.15
C PRO A 153 21.30 26.93 -9.03
N ARG A 154 21.37 25.60 -8.95
CA ARG A 154 20.76 24.76 -7.89
C ARG A 154 21.87 24.26 -6.94
N ALA A 155 21.58 24.17 -5.63
CA ALA A 155 22.55 23.66 -4.65
C ALA A 155 22.12 22.33 -4.06
N HIS A 156 23.11 21.47 -3.83
CA HIS A 156 22.95 20.13 -3.30
C HIS A 156 23.81 19.96 -2.05
N GLU A 157 23.36 19.15 -1.09
CA GLU A 157 24.11 18.94 0.16
C GLU A 157 25.47 18.25 -0.06
N ASP A 158 25.66 17.60 -1.19
CA ASP A 158 26.88 16.91 -1.61
C ASP A 158 27.71 17.70 -2.64
N ASP A 159 27.48 19.01 -2.83
CA ASP A 159 28.21 19.84 -3.80
C ASP A 159 29.74 19.77 -3.62
N ALA A 160 30.23 19.69 -2.38
CA ALA A 160 31.66 19.51 -2.09
C ALA A 160 32.19 18.12 -2.50
N GLU A 161 31.38 17.07 -2.35
CA GLU A 161 31.72 15.71 -2.80
C GLU A 161 31.71 15.63 -4.32
N ARG A 162 30.67 16.18 -4.96
CA ARG A 162 30.53 16.24 -6.42
C ARG A 162 31.68 16.98 -7.07
N ALA A 163 32.08 18.14 -6.52
CA ALA A 163 33.24 18.88 -7.01
C ALA A 163 34.53 18.05 -6.93
N VAL A 164 34.75 17.33 -5.82
CA VAL A 164 35.91 16.46 -5.66
C VAL A 164 35.90 15.28 -6.64
N ARG A 165 34.75 14.63 -6.84
CA ARG A 165 34.60 13.55 -7.83
C ARG A 165 34.81 14.05 -9.25
N ALA A 166 34.28 15.23 -9.58
CA ALA A 166 34.49 15.88 -10.85
C ALA A 166 35.98 16.20 -11.07
N GLY A 167 36.66 16.76 -10.08
CA GLY A 167 38.10 17.04 -10.14
C GLY A 167 38.93 15.78 -10.41
N LEU A 168 38.65 14.66 -9.73
CA LEU A 168 39.32 13.38 -9.98
C LEU A 168 38.98 12.77 -11.35
N ALA A 169 37.75 12.95 -11.83
CA ALA A 169 37.33 12.49 -13.14
C ALA A 169 38.02 13.28 -14.26
N VAL A 170 38.11 14.61 -14.10
CA VAL A 170 38.81 15.50 -15.03
C VAL A 170 40.29 15.15 -15.13
N THR A 171 41.00 14.94 -14.01
CA THR A 171 42.44 14.59 -14.08
C THR A 171 42.69 13.25 -14.77
N ARG A 172 41.79 12.27 -14.63
CA ARG A 172 41.86 10.98 -15.34
C ARG A 172 41.52 11.10 -16.81
N ALA A 173 40.41 11.75 -17.15
CA ALA A 173 39.95 11.86 -18.53
C ALA A 173 40.89 12.70 -19.39
N VAL A 174 41.51 13.75 -18.82
CA VAL A 174 42.51 14.56 -19.52
C VAL A 174 43.78 13.75 -19.82
N ALA A 175 44.18 12.83 -18.95
CA ALA A 175 45.33 11.95 -19.18
C ALA A 175 45.14 10.96 -20.33
N GLU A 176 43.88 10.67 -20.69
CA GLU A 176 43.50 9.75 -21.76
C GLU A 176 43.24 10.45 -23.11
N LEU A 177 43.32 11.78 -23.17
CA LEU A 177 43.10 12.52 -24.42
C LEU A 177 44.23 12.27 -25.43
N PRO A 178 43.89 11.94 -26.70
CA PRO A 178 44.87 11.67 -27.74
C PRO A 178 45.61 12.96 -28.11
N THR A 179 46.95 12.92 -28.10
CA THR A 179 47.79 14.04 -28.56
C THR A 179 48.56 13.67 -29.85
N PRO A 180 48.76 14.61 -30.79
CA PRO A 180 49.46 14.34 -32.06
C PRO A 180 50.88 13.79 -31.93
N LYS A 181 51.53 13.95 -30.77
CA LYS A 181 52.92 13.53 -30.50
C LYS A 181 53.07 12.48 -29.39
N GLY A 182 51.97 11.93 -28.86
CA GLY A 182 52.00 10.85 -27.86
C GLY A 182 52.38 11.29 -26.43
N ASN A 183 52.33 12.59 -26.12
CA ASN A 183 52.55 13.10 -24.77
C ASN A 183 51.24 13.00 -23.96
N CYS A 184 51.32 12.57 -22.70
CA CYS A 184 50.18 12.58 -21.78
C CYS A 184 49.89 14.02 -21.33
N LEU A 185 48.67 14.49 -21.54
CA LEU A 185 48.19 15.74 -20.95
C LEU A 185 47.90 15.52 -19.46
N ALA A 186 48.10 16.55 -18.65
CA ALA A 186 47.77 16.50 -17.23
C ALA A 186 47.04 17.77 -16.83
N ALA A 187 45.96 17.62 -16.08
CA ALA A 187 45.27 18.73 -15.44
C ALA A 187 45.69 18.82 -13.97
N HIS A 188 45.65 20.02 -13.40
CA HIS A 188 45.74 20.23 -11.96
C HIS A 188 44.51 20.99 -11.47
N VAL A 189 43.98 20.58 -10.31
CA VAL A 189 42.66 21.02 -9.86
C VAL A 189 42.74 21.54 -8.42
N GLY A 190 42.12 22.69 -8.20
CA GLY A 190 41.96 23.32 -6.88
C GLY A 190 40.49 23.51 -6.54
N ILE A 191 40.08 23.09 -5.34
CA ILE A 191 38.69 23.17 -4.89
C ILE A 191 38.61 23.87 -3.54
N ALA A 192 37.74 24.86 -3.43
CA ALA A 192 37.44 25.55 -2.18
C ALA A 192 35.94 25.76 -2.02
N THR A 193 35.45 25.67 -0.78
CA THR A 193 34.05 25.89 -0.42
C THR A 193 33.96 27.05 0.57
N GLY A 194 33.10 28.01 0.30
CA GLY A 194 32.93 29.18 1.17
C GLY A 194 31.75 30.07 0.77
N LEU A 195 31.45 31.06 1.60
CA LEU A 195 30.37 32.03 1.35
C LEU A 195 30.78 33.03 0.27
N VAL A 196 29.96 33.19 -0.76
CA VAL A 196 30.18 34.10 -1.88
C VAL A 196 28.89 34.84 -2.24
N VAL A 197 29.02 35.96 -2.94
CA VAL A 197 27.89 36.72 -3.49
C VAL A 197 27.82 36.47 -5.00
N VAL A 198 26.66 36.09 -5.51
CA VAL A 198 26.42 35.85 -6.95
C VAL A 198 25.43 36.88 -7.48
N GLY A 199 25.79 37.63 -8.53
CA GLY A 199 24.89 38.61 -9.16
C GLY A 199 25.41 39.19 -10.49
N ASP A 200 24.52 39.80 -11.27
CA ASP A 200 24.86 40.48 -12.53
C ASP A 200 25.54 41.82 -12.26
N LEU A 201 26.85 41.89 -12.49
CA LEU A 201 27.63 43.13 -12.37
C LEU A 201 28.12 43.71 -13.70
N ALA A 202 27.74 43.11 -14.83
CA ALA A 202 27.95 43.68 -16.16
C ALA A 202 26.59 44.09 -16.75
N GLY A 203 26.46 45.35 -17.15
CA GLY A 203 25.26 45.89 -17.79
C GLY A 203 24.85 45.12 -19.07
N PRO A 204 23.71 45.47 -19.69
CA PRO A 204 23.09 44.66 -20.73
C PRO A 204 23.99 44.54 -21.97
N GLY A 205 24.58 43.35 -22.16
CA GLY A 205 25.38 42.94 -23.31
C GLY A 205 25.32 41.42 -23.49
N PRO A 206 25.66 40.87 -24.68
CA PRO A 206 25.38 39.47 -25.05
C PRO A 206 26.32 38.43 -24.42
N SER A 207 26.99 38.77 -23.32
CA SER A 207 27.84 37.86 -22.55
C SER A 207 27.34 37.90 -21.11
N GLN A 208 26.40 37.01 -20.77
CA GLN A 208 25.95 36.80 -19.39
C GLN A 208 27.08 36.13 -18.60
N GLU A 209 28.02 36.94 -18.09
CA GLU A 209 28.99 36.50 -17.08
C GLU A 209 28.42 36.83 -15.69
N HIS A 210 27.88 35.83 -14.99
CA HIS A 210 27.48 35.99 -13.59
C HIS A 210 28.75 36.10 -12.73
N ALA A 211 29.05 37.30 -12.24
CA ALA A 211 30.25 37.56 -11.45
C ALA A 211 30.06 37.07 -10.01
N ILE A 212 30.94 36.17 -9.55
CA ILE A 212 30.99 35.73 -8.15
C ILE A 212 32.03 36.57 -7.40
N ILE A 213 31.61 37.22 -6.32
CA ILE A 213 32.48 37.99 -5.43
C ILE A 213 32.63 37.26 -4.10
N GLY A 214 33.87 36.93 -3.74
CA GLY A 214 34.23 36.31 -2.46
C GLY A 214 35.70 35.87 -2.43
N GLU A 215 36.17 35.44 -1.27
CA GLU A 215 37.54 34.91 -1.13
C GLU A 215 37.68 33.49 -1.72
N THR A 216 36.57 32.74 -1.84
CA THR A 216 36.52 31.34 -2.30
C THR A 216 37.05 31.11 -3.72
N PRO A 217 36.69 31.89 -4.77
CA PRO A 217 37.25 31.70 -6.11
C PRO A 217 38.76 31.98 -6.15
N ASN A 218 39.22 33.00 -5.41
CA ASN A 218 40.65 33.31 -5.29
C ASN A 218 41.40 32.17 -4.58
N LEU A 219 40.80 31.58 -3.54
CA LEU A 219 41.37 30.44 -2.83
C LEU A 219 41.48 29.20 -3.73
N ALA A 220 40.42 28.84 -4.46
CA ALA A 220 40.42 27.70 -5.39
C ALA A 220 41.48 27.83 -6.49
N ALA A 221 41.61 29.03 -7.09
CA ALA A 221 42.63 29.30 -8.10
C ALA A 221 44.07 29.20 -7.54
N ARG A 222 44.30 29.66 -6.31
CA ARG A 222 45.62 29.55 -5.65
C ARG A 222 45.96 28.11 -5.29
N LEU A 223 44.98 27.33 -4.84
CA LEU A 223 45.15 25.89 -4.58
C LEU A 223 45.48 25.14 -5.87
N GLN A 224 44.82 25.45 -6.99
CA GLN A 224 45.13 24.87 -8.30
C GLN A 224 46.58 25.20 -8.72
N GLY A 225 47.04 26.44 -8.56
CA GLY A 225 48.41 26.83 -8.89
C GLY A 225 49.49 26.15 -8.04
N CYS A 226 49.14 25.61 -6.87
CA CYS A 226 50.02 24.82 -6.01
C CYS A 226 49.90 23.30 -6.24
N ALA A 227 48.92 22.85 -7.03
CA ALA A 227 48.69 21.44 -7.30
C ALA A 227 49.66 20.90 -8.38
N GLY A 228 50.23 19.73 -8.12
CA GLY A 228 51.08 19.01 -9.08
C GLY A 228 50.29 18.40 -10.25
N PRO A 229 50.98 17.85 -11.26
CA PRO A 229 50.31 17.24 -12.42
C PRO A 229 49.42 16.06 -12.01
N GLY A 230 48.14 16.12 -12.37
CA GLY A 230 47.13 15.12 -12.01
C GLY A 230 46.63 15.20 -10.56
N GLU A 231 47.06 16.20 -9.79
CA GLU A 231 46.71 16.37 -8.39
C GLU A 231 45.43 17.21 -8.20
N VAL A 232 44.61 16.81 -7.23
CA VAL A 232 43.45 17.56 -6.76
C VAL A 232 43.72 18.04 -5.34
N LEU A 233 43.83 19.36 -5.15
CA LEU A 233 44.00 19.99 -3.84
C LEU A 233 42.69 20.60 -3.35
N VAL A 234 42.38 20.38 -2.06
CA VAL A 234 41.19 20.92 -1.41
C VAL A 234 41.54 21.77 -0.18
N ALA A 235 40.76 22.82 0.05
CA ALA A 235 40.80 23.63 1.26
C ALA A 235 40.27 22.85 2.49
N GLU A 236 40.62 23.32 3.70
CA GLU A 236 40.18 22.69 4.95
C GLU A 236 38.66 22.57 5.09
N ASP A 237 37.91 23.62 4.73
CA ASP A 237 36.45 23.59 4.81
C ASP A 237 35.82 22.60 3.82
N THR A 238 36.39 22.49 2.60
CA THR A 238 35.99 21.46 1.64
C THR A 238 36.28 20.07 2.18
N ARG A 239 37.46 19.84 2.80
CA ARG A 239 37.77 18.57 3.49
C ARG A 239 36.69 18.28 4.54
N ARG A 240 36.39 19.21 5.45
CA ARG A 240 35.41 18.97 6.53
C ARG A 240 34.06 18.49 6.01
N LEU A 241 33.61 19.03 4.88
CA LEU A 241 32.34 18.68 4.24
C LEU A 241 32.35 17.27 3.62
N VAL A 242 33.47 16.86 3.01
CA VAL A 242 33.58 15.52 2.37
C VAL A 242 33.97 14.38 3.35
N GLY A 243 34.35 14.69 4.58
CA GLY A 243 34.54 13.71 5.65
C GLY A 243 35.62 12.65 5.37
N GLN A 244 35.26 11.37 5.44
CA GLN A 244 36.16 10.22 5.17
C GLN A 244 35.89 9.57 3.79
N LEU A 245 35.15 10.22 2.91
CA LEU A 245 34.76 9.65 1.60
C LEU A 245 35.96 9.47 0.65
N PHE A 246 37.06 10.18 0.90
CA PHE A 246 38.29 10.11 0.12
C PHE A 246 39.51 9.93 1.03
N ALA A 247 40.57 9.36 0.48
CA ALA A 247 41.87 9.31 1.16
C ALA A 247 42.59 10.65 0.95
N PHE A 248 43.06 11.26 2.05
CA PHE A 248 43.75 12.56 2.03
C PHE A 248 45.20 12.41 2.47
N CYS A 249 46.08 13.18 1.83
CA CYS A 249 47.44 13.45 2.31
C CYS A 249 47.56 14.95 2.61
N GLU A 250 47.96 15.29 3.82
CA GLU A 250 48.14 16.69 4.22
C GLU A 250 49.39 17.26 3.53
N ARG A 251 49.23 18.40 2.85
CA ARG A 251 50.34 19.10 2.16
C ARG A 251 50.96 20.21 3.03
N GLY A 252 50.45 20.41 4.25
CA GLY A 252 50.91 21.41 5.22
C GLY A 252 50.28 22.79 5.04
N ASP A 253 50.76 23.74 5.83
CA ASP A 253 50.35 25.15 5.82
C ASP A 253 50.96 25.88 4.62
N LEU A 254 50.16 26.21 3.61
CA LEU A 254 50.58 26.94 2.41
C LEU A 254 50.48 28.46 2.61
N VAL A 255 51.56 29.18 2.34
CA VAL A 255 51.54 30.66 2.31
C VAL A 255 51.09 31.11 0.92
N LEU A 256 49.82 31.50 0.81
CA LEU A 256 49.20 31.92 -0.45
C LEU A 256 49.19 33.46 -0.55
N LYS A 257 49.58 34.00 -1.70
CA LYS A 257 49.59 35.45 -1.95
C LYS A 257 48.18 36.03 -1.80
N GLY A 258 48.01 36.96 -0.85
CA GLY A 258 46.73 37.63 -0.55
C GLY A 258 45.98 37.06 0.65
N PHE A 259 46.57 36.10 1.37
CA PHE A 259 46.04 35.57 2.63
C PHE A 259 47.04 35.85 3.76
N ASP A 260 46.58 36.49 4.84
CA ASP A 260 47.43 36.88 5.98
C ASP A 260 47.78 35.70 6.91
N ALA A 261 47.02 34.60 6.83
CA ALA A 261 47.24 33.37 7.58
C ALA A 261 47.60 32.21 6.64
N PRO A 262 48.46 31.26 7.07
CA PRO A 262 48.74 30.05 6.30
C PRO A 262 47.48 29.22 6.09
N VAL A 263 47.26 28.74 4.86
CA VAL A 263 46.09 27.94 4.48
C VAL A 263 46.45 26.46 4.46
N ARG A 264 45.73 25.64 5.22
CA ARG A 264 45.86 24.18 5.17
C ARG A 264 45.27 23.60 3.89
N ALA A 265 46.08 22.85 3.15
CA ALA A 265 45.67 22.17 1.93
C ALA A 265 45.83 20.66 2.04
N TYR A 266 44.89 19.92 1.45
CA TYR A 266 44.86 18.47 1.46
C TYR A 266 44.83 17.94 0.03
N SER A 267 45.73 17.00 -0.28
CA SER A 267 45.78 16.29 -1.55
C SER A 267 44.93 15.04 -1.50
N ILE A 268 44.18 14.76 -2.56
CA ILE A 268 43.33 13.58 -2.65
C ILE A 268 44.10 12.44 -3.33
N VAL A 269 44.31 11.36 -2.58
CA VAL A 269 45.17 10.22 -2.99
C VAL A 269 44.37 9.10 -3.66
N GLY A 270 43.03 9.10 -3.52
CA GLY A 270 42.14 8.13 -4.18
C GLY A 270 40.72 8.10 -3.60
N SER A 271 39.82 7.36 -4.25
CA SER A 271 38.51 7.01 -3.71
C SER A 271 38.68 6.10 -2.48
N GLY A 272 38.11 6.48 -1.34
CA GLY A 272 38.19 5.65 -0.13
C GLY A 272 37.59 4.27 -0.36
N ALA A 273 38.16 3.24 0.27
CA ALA A 273 37.63 1.88 0.27
C ALA A 273 36.37 1.78 1.15
N ILE A 274 35.30 2.47 0.79
CA ILE A 274 33.93 2.23 1.24
C ILE A 274 33.03 2.74 0.09
N GLU A 275 32.60 1.83 -0.78
CA GLU A 275 31.44 2.06 -1.63
C GLU A 275 30.22 2.03 -0.70
N SER A 276 29.55 3.18 -0.58
CA SER A 276 28.32 3.38 0.20
C SER A 276 28.48 3.81 1.67
N ARG A 277 28.07 5.06 1.95
CA ARG A 277 27.68 5.55 3.28
C ARG A 277 26.65 4.63 3.97
N PHE A 278 25.96 3.77 3.20
CA PHE A 278 24.93 2.86 3.67
C PHE A 278 25.52 1.63 4.39
N ASP A 279 26.61 1.05 3.89
CA ASP A 279 27.33 -0.04 4.58
C ASP A 279 28.03 0.46 5.84
N ALA A 280 28.47 1.72 5.86
CA ALA A 280 29.00 2.35 7.07
C ALA A 280 27.93 2.61 8.15
N LEU A 281 26.64 2.67 7.79
CA LEU A 281 25.52 2.88 8.73
C LEU A 281 24.83 1.58 9.14
N HIS A 282 24.87 0.52 8.32
CA HIS A 282 24.31 -0.79 8.64
C HIS A 282 25.37 -1.79 9.15
N GLY A 283 26.65 -1.54 8.91
CA GLY A 283 27.78 -2.26 9.51
C GLY A 283 28.17 -1.79 10.92
N LEU A 284 27.49 -0.78 11.47
CA LEU A 284 27.63 -0.43 12.88
C LEU A 284 27.03 -1.56 13.71
N LYS A 285 27.87 -2.25 14.50
CA LYS A 285 27.44 -3.03 15.68
C LYS A 285 26.22 -2.36 16.28
N LEU A 286 25.06 -3.04 16.20
CA LEU A 286 23.80 -2.60 16.80
C LEU A 286 24.11 -1.99 18.17
N ALA A 287 23.91 -0.69 18.31
CA ALA A 287 24.33 0.05 19.51
C ALA A 287 23.75 -0.66 20.75
N PRO A 288 24.52 -0.90 21.84
CA PRO A 288 24.11 -1.79 22.91
C PRO A 288 22.70 -1.47 23.43
N LEU A 289 21.91 -2.53 23.68
CA LEU A 289 20.58 -2.41 24.27
C LEU A 289 20.75 -1.95 25.73
N ILE A 290 20.12 -0.84 26.10
CA ILE A 290 20.23 -0.25 27.45
C ILE A 290 18.90 -0.37 28.17
N GLY A 291 18.94 -0.86 29.42
CA GLY A 291 17.81 -0.81 30.36
C GLY A 291 16.68 -1.77 30.00
N ARG A 292 17.00 -2.81 29.21
CA ARG A 292 16.09 -3.86 28.75
C ARG A 292 16.68 -5.26 28.92
N GLU A 293 17.66 -5.38 29.81
CA GLU A 293 18.38 -6.63 30.05
C GLU A 293 17.48 -7.69 30.67
N ARG A 294 16.49 -7.29 31.48
CA ARG A 294 15.52 -8.20 32.10
C ARG A 294 14.55 -8.76 31.07
N GLU A 295 13.97 -7.89 30.25
CA GLU A 295 13.04 -8.25 29.19
C GLU A 295 13.73 -9.13 28.14
N LEU A 296 14.97 -8.80 27.77
CA LEU A 296 15.78 -9.64 26.89
C LEU A 296 16.09 -11.00 27.52
N ALA A 297 16.41 -11.06 28.82
CA ALA A 297 16.63 -12.32 29.52
C ALA A 297 15.39 -13.22 29.49
N ILE A 298 14.20 -12.65 29.72
CA ILE A 298 12.94 -13.41 29.64
C ILE A 298 12.72 -14.00 28.22
N LEU A 299 13.01 -13.22 27.17
CA LEU A 299 12.91 -13.72 25.79
C LEU A 299 13.94 -14.81 25.49
N LEU A 300 15.16 -14.69 26.01
CA LEU A 300 16.20 -15.71 25.87
C LEU A 300 15.86 -16.99 26.65
N ASP A 301 15.26 -16.86 27.84
CA ASP A 301 14.79 -18.00 28.64
C ASP A 301 13.63 -18.72 27.93
N ALA A 302 12.69 -17.96 27.34
CA ALA A 302 11.61 -18.52 26.52
C ALA A 302 12.17 -19.24 25.29
N TRP A 303 13.22 -18.72 24.67
CA TRP A 303 13.93 -19.38 23.57
C TRP A 303 14.65 -20.66 24.01
N ALA A 304 15.33 -20.63 25.15
CA ALA A 304 16.05 -21.79 25.68
C ALA A 304 15.09 -22.96 25.98
N GLY A 305 13.89 -22.67 26.47
CA GLY A 305 12.84 -23.66 26.74
C GLY A 305 12.33 -24.40 25.50
N LEU A 306 12.56 -23.89 24.28
CA LEU A 306 12.14 -24.58 23.05
C LEU A 306 12.82 -25.95 22.88
N ALA A 307 14.06 -26.09 23.38
CA ALA A 307 14.79 -27.35 23.33
C ALA A 307 14.11 -28.47 24.14
N ASP A 308 13.36 -28.09 25.18
CA ASP A 308 12.57 -29.01 26.02
C ASP A 308 11.15 -29.24 25.47
N GLY A 309 10.87 -28.80 24.23
CA GLY A 309 9.56 -28.89 23.59
C GLY A 309 8.53 -27.89 24.14
N GLN A 310 8.96 -26.88 24.91
CA GLN A 310 8.08 -25.86 25.45
C GLN A 310 7.99 -24.66 24.52
N GLY A 311 7.12 -24.72 23.52
CA GLY A 311 6.83 -23.53 22.72
C GLY A 311 6.11 -22.45 23.52
N ARG A 312 6.33 -21.19 23.13
CA ARG A 312 5.91 -20.00 23.89
C ARG A 312 5.36 -18.92 22.99
N VAL A 313 4.34 -18.23 23.47
CA VAL A 313 3.84 -16.99 22.87
C VAL A 313 4.19 -15.84 23.82
N VAL A 314 4.82 -14.78 23.33
CA VAL A 314 5.16 -13.58 24.11
C VAL A 314 4.44 -12.38 23.51
N LEU A 315 3.54 -11.78 24.28
CA LEU A 315 2.84 -10.55 23.90
C LEU A 315 3.66 -9.35 24.39
N LEU A 316 4.25 -8.62 23.46
CA LEU A 316 5.07 -7.45 23.74
C LEU A 316 4.23 -6.17 23.65
N ILE A 317 3.81 -5.67 24.80
CA ILE A 317 2.87 -4.55 24.93
C ILE A 317 3.65 -3.27 25.21
N GLY A 318 3.32 -2.18 24.54
CA GLY A 318 3.83 -0.87 24.98
C GLY A 318 3.53 0.28 24.05
N GLU A 319 3.78 1.49 24.55
CA GLU A 319 3.55 2.74 23.81
C GLU A 319 4.41 2.80 22.52
N PRO A 320 4.01 3.61 21.53
CA PRO A 320 4.86 3.91 20.38
C PRO A 320 6.23 4.44 20.80
N GLY A 321 7.31 3.95 20.18
CA GLY A 321 8.68 4.43 20.45
C GLY A 321 9.32 3.93 21.76
N ILE A 322 8.62 3.06 22.51
CA ILE A 322 9.10 2.50 23.79
C ILE A 322 10.26 1.48 23.65
N GLY A 323 10.54 1.05 22.42
CA GLY A 323 11.65 0.12 22.10
C GLY A 323 11.25 -1.32 21.76
N LYS A 324 9.97 -1.61 21.44
CA LYS A 324 9.49 -2.96 21.08
C LYS A 324 10.32 -3.62 19.97
N SER A 325 10.40 -2.99 18.79
CA SER A 325 11.18 -3.51 17.65
C SER A 325 12.68 -3.59 17.96
N ARG A 326 13.21 -2.68 18.79
CA ARG A 326 14.62 -2.70 19.19
C ARG A 326 14.96 -3.91 20.06
N LEU A 327 14.04 -4.31 20.95
CA LEU A 327 14.19 -5.50 21.78
C LEU A 327 14.15 -6.78 20.92
N ILE A 328 13.25 -6.86 19.95
CA ILE A 328 13.17 -7.98 18.98
C ILE A 328 14.48 -8.08 18.19
N GLU A 329 15.00 -6.97 17.67
CA GLU A 329 16.29 -6.94 16.97
C GLU A 329 17.47 -7.33 17.88
N ALA A 330 17.44 -6.97 19.17
CA ALA A 330 18.45 -7.39 20.11
C ALA A 330 18.40 -8.91 20.38
N LEU A 331 17.20 -9.49 20.47
CA LEU A 331 17.02 -10.94 20.55
C LEU A 331 17.59 -11.62 19.30
N LYS A 332 17.17 -11.22 18.10
CA LYS A 332 17.67 -11.76 16.83
C LYS A 332 19.19 -11.70 16.74
N SER A 333 19.79 -10.58 17.16
CA SER A 333 21.24 -10.43 17.19
C SER A 333 21.94 -11.40 18.16
N ARG A 334 21.31 -11.76 19.29
CA ARG A 334 21.83 -12.78 20.22
C ARG A 334 21.67 -14.20 19.69
N LEU A 335 20.59 -14.44 18.94
CA LEU A 335 20.30 -15.73 18.30
C LEU A 335 21.06 -15.95 16.98
N ALA A 336 21.74 -14.94 16.45
CA ALA A 336 22.43 -15.03 15.15
C ALA A 336 23.47 -16.16 15.06
N ALA A 337 24.04 -16.59 16.19
CA ALA A 337 25.00 -17.70 16.25
C ALA A 337 24.35 -19.09 16.44
N THR A 338 23.05 -19.14 16.73
CA THR A 338 22.30 -20.39 16.88
C THR A 338 21.52 -20.69 15.60
N PRO A 339 21.59 -21.91 15.02
CA PRO A 339 20.76 -22.29 13.87
C PRO A 339 19.27 -22.20 14.22
N HIS A 340 18.51 -21.46 13.44
CA HIS A 340 17.07 -21.33 13.57
C HIS A 340 16.43 -20.74 12.30
N ALA A 341 15.14 -21.02 12.13
CA ALA A 341 14.32 -20.33 11.15
C ALA A 341 13.68 -19.09 11.78
N CYS A 342 13.49 -18.03 10.98
CA CYS A 342 12.79 -16.82 11.41
C CYS A 342 11.81 -16.34 10.35
N LEU A 343 10.56 -16.08 10.74
CA LEU A 343 9.54 -15.45 9.89
C LEU A 343 9.05 -14.17 10.55
N GLU A 344 9.02 -13.09 9.78
CA GLU A 344 8.69 -11.75 10.26
C GLU A 344 7.54 -11.16 9.46
N TYR A 345 6.48 -10.80 10.18
CA TYR A 345 5.24 -10.24 9.65
C TYR A 345 5.03 -8.85 10.22
N GLN A 346 4.73 -7.88 9.35
CA GLN A 346 4.48 -6.50 9.76
C GLN A 346 3.09 -6.06 9.30
N ALA A 347 2.25 -5.67 10.25
CA ALA A 347 0.97 -5.05 9.95
C ALA A 347 1.14 -3.54 9.66
N SER A 348 0.22 -2.99 8.87
CA SER A 348 0.28 -1.61 8.38
C SER A 348 -1.11 -0.99 8.45
N PRO A 349 -1.23 0.28 8.88
CA PRO A 349 -2.55 0.90 9.00
C PRO A 349 -3.23 0.99 7.62
N LEU A 350 -2.47 1.07 6.52
CA LEU A 350 -2.97 1.15 5.15
C LEU A 350 -3.59 -0.15 4.64
N HIS A 351 -3.25 -1.28 5.26
CA HIS A 351 -3.65 -2.61 4.81
C HIS A 351 -4.47 -3.37 5.86
N ALA A 352 -5.00 -2.67 6.86
CA ALA A 352 -5.87 -3.23 7.91
C ALA A 352 -7.17 -3.88 7.38
N HIS A 353 -7.47 -3.71 6.08
CA HIS A 353 -8.63 -4.31 5.44
C HIS A 353 -8.26 -5.16 4.20
N THR A 354 -6.98 -5.43 3.98
CA THR A 354 -6.53 -6.30 2.88
C THR A 354 -6.18 -7.67 3.45
N ALA A 355 -6.94 -8.70 3.09
CA ALA A 355 -6.80 -10.04 3.66
C ALA A 355 -5.36 -10.57 3.55
N LEU A 356 -4.82 -11.09 4.66
CA LEU A 356 -3.51 -11.74 4.74
C LEU A 356 -2.33 -10.86 4.26
N HIS A 357 -2.46 -9.53 4.27
CA HIS A 357 -1.41 -8.63 3.79
C HIS A 357 -0.04 -8.86 4.47
N PRO A 358 0.07 -9.00 5.81
CA PRO A 358 1.35 -9.28 6.46
C PRO A 358 2.05 -10.54 5.93
N PHE A 359 1.28 -11.59 5.62
CA PHE A 359 1.79 -12.86 5.08
C PHE A 359 2.18 -12.73 3.60
N ALA A 360 1.36 -12.06 2.79
CA ALA A 360 1.69 -11.75 1.40
C ALA A 360 2.98 -10.92 1.30
N ASN A 361 3.15 -9.93 2.20
CA ASN A 361 4.34 -9.09 2.26
C ASN A 361 5.58 -9.90 2.70
N GLU A 362 5.45 -10.79 3.68
CA GLU A 362 6.54 -11.69 4.10
C GLU A 362 7.01 -12.57 2.93
N LEU A 363 6.07 -13.21 2.21
CA LEU A 363 6.40 -14.04 1.06
C LEU A 363 7.07 -13.24 -0.06
N ALA A 364 6.55 -12.06 -0.39
CA ALA A 364 7.12 -11.20 -1.44
C ALA A 364 8.52 -10.70 -1.07
N ARG A 365 8.73 -10.30 0.19
CA ARG A 365 10.03 -9.84 0.70
C ARG A 365 11.05 -10.96 0.71
N THR A 366 10.72 -12.13 1.25
CA THR A 366 11.67 -13.26 1.35
C THR A 366 11.92 -13.94 0.02
N ALA A 367 10.96 -13.88 -0.92
CA ALA A 367 11.19 -14.27 -2.31
C ALA A 367 11.93 -13.20 -3.13
N GLU A 368 12.30 -12.07 -2.53
CA GLU A 368 13.02 -10.96 -3.17
C GLU A 368 12.31 -10.44 -4.42
N PHE A 369 11.02 -10.10 -4.29
CA PHE A 369 10.29 -9.47 -5.38
C PHE A 369 10.76 -8.04 -5.60
N HIS A 370 11.21 -7.76 -6.82
CA HIS A 370 11.61 -6.42 -7.23
C HIS A 370 10.51 -5.80 -8.10
N GLY A 371 10.42 -4.47 -8.10
CA GLY A 371 9.36 -3.77 -8.83
C GLY A 371 9.37 -4.02 -10.35
N GLY A 372 10.51 -4.42 -10.92
CA GLY A 372 10.73 -4.68 -12.35
C GLY A 372 10.56 -6.14 -12.74
N ASP A 373 10.35 -7.01 -11.74
CA ASP A 373 10.09 -8.42 -11.99
C ASP A 373 8.72 -8.55 -12.65
N GLY A 374 8.71 -9.04 -13.89
CA GLY A 374 7.49 -9.45 -14.55
C GLY A 374 6.80 -10.62 -13.81
N PRO A 375 5.50 -10.87 -14.06
CA PRO A 375 4.75 -11.89 -13.31
C PRO A 375 5.34 -13.31 -13.37
N ARG A 376 6.02 -13.66 -14.47
CA ARG A 376 6.73 -14.95 -14.62
C ARG A 376 7.94 -15.07 -13.68
N VAL A 377 8.74 -14.01 -13.55
CA VAL A 377 9.92 -13.98 -12.69
C VAL A 377 9.51 -14.08 -11.22
N ARG A 378 8.50 -13.30 -10.82
CA ARG A 378 7.92 -13.37 -9.47
C ARG A 378 7.42 -14.76 -9.12
N ARG A 379 6.77 -15.44 -10.08
CA ARG A 379 6.30 -16.81 -9.88
C ARG A 379 7.45 -17.82 -9.74
N GLN A 380 8.52 -17.68 -10.52
CA GLN A 380 9.72 -18.54 -10.37
C GLN A 380 10.37 -18.36 -8.99
N LYS A 381 10.52 -17.11 -8.54
CA LYS A 381 11.04 -16.78 -7.20
C LYS A 381 10.17 -17.34 -6.09
N LEU A 382 8.85 -17.20 -6.20
CA LEU A 382 7.90 -17.81 -5.27
C LEU A 382 8.08 -19.33 -5.21
N ASN A 383 8.16 -19.98 -6.37
CA ASN A 383 8.32 -21.44 -6.42
C ASN A 383 9.62 -21.88 -5.74
N ALA A 384 10.73 -21.19 -6.00
CA ALA A 384 12.02 -21.49 -5.36
C ALA A 384 11.94 -21.38 -3.82
N LEU A 385 11.29 -20.31 -3.31
CA LEU A 385 11.06 -20.14 -1.88
C LEU A 385 10.20 -21.27 -1.29
N LEU A 386 9.11 -21.63 -1.97
CA LEU A 386 8.20 -22.67 -1.48
C LEU A 386 8.83 -24.06 -1.53
N THR A 387 9.65 -24.38 -2.53
CA THR A 387 10.43 -25.62 -2.56
C THR A 387 11.34 -25.73 -1.34
N GLN A 388 12.00 -24.63 -0.94
CA GLN A 388 12.84 -24.60 0.25
C GLN A 388 12.03 -24.80 1.54
N ARG A 389 10.85 -24.16 1.66
CA ARG A 389 10.05 -24.17 2.90
C ARG A 389 9.13 -25.38 3.06
N LEU A 390 8.62 -25.96 1.97
CA LEU A 390 7.57 -26.98 1.96
C LEU A 390 7.99 -28.31 1.32
N GLU A 391 9.22 -28.42 0.78
CA GLU A 391 9.71 -29.62 0.09
C GLU A 391 8.70 -30.16 -0.95
N ALA A 392 8.27 -31.42 -0.82
CA ALA A 392 7.38 -32.12 -1.74
C ALA A 392 5.98 -31.50 -1.82
N LYS A 393 5.59 -30.64 -0.87
CA LYS A 393 4.28 -29.95 -0.87
C LYS A 393 4.30 -28.64 -1.68
N ALA A 394 5.45 -28.20 -2.17
CA ALA A 394 5.59 -26.93 -2.88
C ALA A 394 4.76 -26.84 -4.16
N ASP A 395 4.75 -27.90 -4.98
CA ASP A 395 4.05 -27.91 -6.28
C ASP A 395 2.53 -27.69 -6.13
N ALA A 396 1.94 -28.25 -5.07
CA ALA A 396 0.52 -28.05 -4.75
C ALA A 396 0.24 -26.68 -4.11
N ALA A 397 1.22 -26.09 -3.43
CA ALA A 397 1.09 -24.83 -2.71
C ALA A 397 1.28 -23.59 -3.62
N THR A 398 2.19 -23.67 -4.59
CA THR A 398 2.56 -22.55 -5.47
C THR A 398 1.36 -21.94 -6.20
N PRO A 399 0.45 -22.70 -6.83
CA PRO A 399 -0.71 -22.13 -7.51
C PRO A 399 -1.65 -21.38 -6.57
N VAL A 400 -1.81 -21.87 -5.33
CA VAL A 400 -2.68 -21.27 -4.32
C VAL A 400 -2.06 -19.97 -3.79
N LEU A 401 -0.80 -19.98 -3.35
CA LEU A 401 -0.13 -18.78 -2.84
C LEU A 401 0.16 -17.73 -3.93
N ALA A 402 0.23 -18.13 -5.20
CA ALA A 402 0.27 -17.19 -6.31
C ALA A 402 -1.00 -16.33 -6.38
N THR A 403 -2.18 -16.85 -5.99
CA THR A 403 -3.41 -16.04 -5.92
C THR A 403 -3.35 -14.97 -4.85
N LEU A 404 -2.80 -15.30 -3.67
CA LEU A 404 -2.59 -14.35 -2.56
C LEU A 404 -1.70 -13.17 -3.00
N LEU A 405 -0.72 -13.43 -3.86
CA LEU A 405 0.21 -12.41 -4.37
C LEU A 405 -0.28 -11.70 -5.65
N ALA A 406 -1.52 -11.97 -6.09
CA ALA A 406 -2.10 -11.49 -7.32
C ALA A 406 -1.23 -11.80 -8.57
N LEU A 407 -0.62 -12.98 -8.60
CA LEU A 407 0.15 -13.47 -9.75
C LEU A 407 -0.76 -14.28 -10.69
N PRO A 408 -0.50 -14.29 -12.01
CA PRO A 408 -1.28 -15.07 -12.96
C PRO A 408 -1.19 -16.58 -12.69
N THR A 409 -2.35 -17.22 -12.52
CA THR A 409 -2.50 -18.67 -12.22
C THR A 409 -3.21 -19.46 -13.33
N LYS A 410 -3.38 -18.86 -14.52
CA LYS A 410 -4.16 -19.46 -15.62
C LYS A 410 -3.62 -20.86 -15.97
N GLY A 411 -4.41 -21.88 -15.62
CA GLY A 411 -4.16 -23.30 -15.93
C GLY A 411 -3.59 -24.14 -14.79
N ASP A 412 -3.23 -23.54 -13.64
CA ASP A 412 -2.52 -24.24 -12.57
C ASP A 412 -3.41 -24.63 -11.37
N LEU A 413 -4.50 -23.91 -11.16
CA LEU A 413 -5.53 -24.28 -10.18
C LEU A 413 -6.57 -25.16 -10.85
N SER A 414 -7.01 -26.20 -10.15
CA SER A 414 -8.15 -26.99 -10.62
C SER A 414 -9.34 -26.04 -10.85
N PRO A 415 -9.98 -26.08 -12.03
CA PRO A 415 -11.12 -25.22 -12.35
C PRO A 415 -12.33 -25.46 -11.41
N ASP A 416 -12.31 -26.56 -10.65
CA ASP A 416 -13.36 -26.96 -9.72
C ASP A 416 -13.21 -26.35 -8.31
N LEU A 417 -12.11 -25.63 -8.02
CA LEU A 417 -11.90 -25.01 -6.70
C LEU A 417 -12.69 -23.71 -6.58
N THR A 418 -13.66 -23.69 -5.66
CA THR A 418 -14.32 -22.47 -5.18
C THR A 418 -13.34 -21.57 -4.44
N PRO A 419 -13.54 -20.25 -4.43
CA PRO A 419 -12.63 -19.36 -3.71
C PRO A 419 -12.64 -19.55 -2.18
N GLN A 420 -13.70 -20.14 -1.58
CA GLN A 420 -13.65 -20.59 -0.19
C GLN A 420 -12.66 -21.74 0.03
N GLN A 421 -12.62 -22.71 -0.88
CA GLN A 421 -11.59 -23.75 -0.87
C GLN A 421 -10.20 -23.14 -1.08
N VAL A 422 -10.06 -22.10 -1.91
CA VAL A 422 -8.78 -21.40 -2.09
C VAL A 422 -8.36 -20.68 -0.81
N LYS A 423 -9.26 -20.01 -0.10
CA LYS A 423 -8.98 -19.40 1.22
C LYS A 423 -8.57 -20.46 2.24
N ALA A 424 -9.36 -21.51 2.40
CA ALA A 424 -9.09 -22.60 3.35
C ALA A 424 -7.74 -23.28 3.05
N LYS A 425 -7.45 -23.54 1.76
CA LYS A 425 -6.15 -24.06 1.32
C LYS A 425 -5.03 -23.08 1.58
N THR A 426 -5.21 -21.78 1.34
CA THR A 426 -4.20 -20.74 1.64
C THR A 426 -3.82 -20.78 3.12
N LEU A 427 -4.82 -20.74 4.02
CA LEU A 427 -4.59 -20.81 5.47
C LEU A 427 -3.89 -22.12 5.87
N ALA A 428 -4.36 -23.25 5.36
CA ALA A 428 -3.76 -24.56 5.63
C ALA A 428 -2.31 -24.67 5.14
N ILE A 429 -1.99 -24.10 3.96
CA ILE A 429 -0.62 -24.07 3.42
C ILE A 429 0.28 -23.20 4.29
N LEU A 430 -0.18 -22.02 4.72
CA LEU A 430 0.59 -21.13 5.59
C LEU A 430 0.84 -21.78 6.97
N MET A 431 -0.15 -22.47 7.55
CA MET A 431 0.05 -23.26 8.77
C MET A 431 1.05 -24.40 8.54
N THR A 432 0.88 -25.17 7.46
CA THR A 432 1.79 -26.28 7.09
C THR A 432 3.23 -25.78 6.91
N GLN A 433 3.42 -24.56 6.39
CA GLN A 433 4.74 -23.94 6.27
C GLN A 433 5.38 -23.74 7.65
N VAL A 434 4.65 -23.17 8.60
CA VAL A 434 5.14 -22.98 9.98
C VAL A 434 5.46 -24.33 10.63
N GLU A 435 4.56 -25.30 10.53
CA GLU A 435 4.75 -26.67 11.06
C GLU A 435 6.02 -27.32 10.48
N THR A 436 6.18 -27.27 9.16
CA THR A 436 7.31 -27.89 8.46
C THR A 436 8.63 -27.26 8.88
N LEU A 437 8.68 -25.94 9.04
CA LEU A 437 9.88 -25.24 9.50
C LEU A 437 10.18 -25.57 10.97
N ALA A 438 9.18 -25.53 11.84
CA ALA A 438 9.35 -25.83 13.27
C ALA A 438 9.75 -27.29 13.54
N HIS A 439 9.40 -28.24 12.65
CA HIS A 439 9.88 -29.62 12.76
C HIS A 439 11.35 -29.81 12.38
N ARG A 440 11.93 -28.90 11.60
CA ARG A 440 13.34 -28.99 11.16
C ARG A 440 14.29 -28.36 12.18
N GLU A 441 13.93 -27.18 12.67
CA GLU A 441 14.73 -26.40 13.60
C GLU A 441 13.83 -25.48 14.44
N PRO A 442 14.31 -24.97 15.59
CA PRO A 442 13.57 -23.97 16.35
C PRO A 442 13.16 -22.77 15.49
N LEU A 443 11.92 -22.32 15.67
CA LEU A 443 11.33 -21.28 14.82
C LEU A 443 11.00 -20.03 15.64
N LEU A 444 11.54 -18.88 15.22
CA LEU A 444 11.18 -17.56 15.72
C LEU A 444 10.11 -16.94 14.81
N LEU A 445 8.88 -16.81 15.31
CA LEU A 445 7.80 -16.10 14.62
C LEU A 445 7.66 -14.70 15.22
N VAL A 446 7.80 -13.66 14.40
CA VAL A 446 7.65 -12.27 14.84
C VAL A 446 6.48 -11.62 14.12
N PHE A 447 5.51 -11.13 14.88
CA PHE A 447 4.41 -10.32 14.40
C PHE A 447 4.50 -8.92 14.97
N GLU A 448 4.81 -7.93 14.14
CA GLU A 448 4.91 -6.53 14.56
C GLU A 448 3.63 -5.75 14.28
N ASP A 449 3.27 -4.90 15.24
CA ASP A 449 2.20 -3.91 15.13
C ASP A 449 0.83 -4.55 14.82
N VAL A 450 0.50 -5.69 15.43
CA VAL A 450 -0.70 -6.49 15.09
C VAL A 450 -2.04 -5.80 15.32
N HIS A 451 -2.05 -4.73 16.09
CA HIS A 451 -3.22 -3.86 16.22
C HIS A 451 -3.79 -3.42 14.86
N TRP A 452 -2.95 -3.31 13.81
CA TRP A 452 -3.34 -2.91 12.46
C TRP A 452 -3.54 -4.10 11.49
N ALA A 453 -3.53 -5.35 11.98
CA ALA A 453 -3.68 -6.53 11.13
C ALA A 453 -5.14 -6.70 10.66
N ASP A 454 -5.32 -7.25 9.46
CA ASP A 454 -6.64 -7.58 8.92
C ASP A 454 -7.28 -8.78 9.66
N PRO A 455 -8.62 -8.92 9.61
CA PRO A 455 -9.32 -9.98 10.36
C PRO A 455 -8.89 -11.41 10.02
N THR A 456 -8.60 -11.74 8.75
CA THR A 456 -8.13 -13.08 8.37
C THR A 456 -6.69 -13.31 8.85
N SER A 457 -5.83 -12.29 8.87
CA SER A 457 -4.50 -12.40 9.51
C SER A 457 -4.59 -12.66 11.01
N LEU A 458 -5.52 -12.01 11.71
CA LEU A 458 -5.75 -12.26 13.15
C LEU A 458 -6.27 -13.68 13.41
N GLU A 459 -7.11 -14.21 12.52
CA GLU A 459 -7.57 -15.62 12.55
C GLU A 459 -6.40 -16.60 12.42
N LEU A 460 -5.54 -16.40 11.42
CA LEU A 460 -4.35 -17.24 11.23
C LEU A 460 -3.36 -17.11 12.39
N LEU A 461 -3.14 -15.89 12.89
CA LEU A 461 -2.27 -15.64 14.03
C LEU A 461 -2.76 -16.42 15.27
N ALA A 462 -4.07 -16.41 15.55
CA ALA A 462 -4.64 -17.18 16.66
C ALA A 462 -4.40 -18.68 16.52
N ALA A 463 -4.61 -19.24 15.32
CA ALA A 463 -4.32 -20.65 15.05
C ALA A 463 -2.83 -20.98 15.24
N LEU A 464 -1.93 -20.09 14.82
CA LEU A 464 -0.48 -20.24 15.03
C LEU A 464 -0.10 -20.13 16.52
N ALA A 465 -0.78 -19.28 17.29
CA ALA A 465 -0.56 -19.16 18.73
C ALA A 465 -0.96 -20.45 19.46
N GLU A 466 -2.05 -21.11 19.07
CA GLU A 466 -2.41 -22.43 19.60
C GLU A 466 -1.38 -23.51 19.20
N LEU A 467 -0.98 -23.52 17.92
CA LEU A 467 0.03 -24.45 17.39
C LEU A 467 1.38 -24.33 18.12
N ALA A 468 1.76 -23.12 18.53
CA ALA A 468 3.01 -22.88 19.26
C ALA A 468 3.09 -23.68 20.58
N ALA A 469 1.99 -24.19 21.14
CA ALA A 469 2.03 -25.01 22.36
C ALA A 469 2.74 -26.35 22.18
N SER A 470 2.73 -26.92 20.96
CA SER A 470 3.15 -28.30 20.68
C SER A 470 4.40 -28.42 19.82
N LEU A 471 4.98 -27.29 19.41
CA LEU A 471 6.14 -27.22 18.51
C LEU A 471 7.23 -26.30 19.11
N PRO A 472 8.50 -26.43 18.70
CA PRO A 472 9.60 -25.58 19.18
C PRO A 472 9.53 -24.18 18.53
N ILE A 473 8.47 -23.45 18.85
CA ILE A 473 8.15 -22.13 18.32
C ILE A 473 8.22 -21.10 19.45
N LEU A 474 9.02 -20.05 19.27
CA LEU A 474 8.88 -18.81 20.02
C LEU A 474 8.15 -17.80 19.15
N MET A 475 6.92 -17.47 19.53
CA MET A 475 6.10 -16.49 18.83
C MET A 475 6.08 -15.18 19.60
N ILE A 476 6.55 -14.09 19.00
CA ILE A 476 6.54 -12.74 19.57
C ILE A 476 5.51 -11.90 18.84
N VAL A 477 4.56 -11.34 19.58
CA VAL A 477 3.47 -10.52 19.03
C VAL A 477 3.53 -9.13 19.66
N SER A 478 3.83 -8.10 18.87
CA SER A 478 3.93 -6.72 19.36
C SER A 478 2.65 -5.92 19.07
N HIS A 479 2.12 -5.23 20.08
CA HIS A 479 0.95 -4.37 19.93
C HIS A 479 0.95 -3.19 20.91
N ARG A 480 0.02 -2.25 20.69
CA ARG A 480 -0.22 -1.14 21.63
C ARG A 480 -1.20 -1.55 22.74
N PRO A 481 -1.20 -0.88 23.91
CA PRO A 481 -2.03 -1.25 25.05
C PRO A 481 -3.54 -1.24 24.77
N GLU A 482 -4.02 -0.47 23.78
CA GLU A 482 -5.44 -0.38 23.45
C GLU A 482 -5.95 -1.61 22.67
N PHE A 483 -5.04 -2.44 22.16
CA PHE A 483 -5.38 -3.66 21.45
C PHE A 483 -5.52 -4.85 22.42
N THR A 484 -6.67 -5.50 22.37
CA THR A 484 -6.94 -6.71 23.14
C THR A 484 -6.73 -7.96 22.27
N ALA A 485 -5.67 -8.71 22.55
CA ALA A 485 -5.45 -10.01 21.93
C ALA A 485 -6.34 -11.07 22.60
N PHE A 486 -7.24 -11.69 21.85
CA PHE A 486 -8.16 -12.72 22.38
C PHE A 486 -7.46 -14.06 22.71
N TRP A 487 -6.19 -14.23 22.31
CA TRP A 487 -5.32 -15.36 22.67
C TRP A 487 -4.37 -15.04 23.84
N SER A 488 -4.61 -13.95 24.58
CA SER A 488 -3.78 -13.57 25.71
C SER A 488 -3.92 -14.49 26.94
N ASP A 489 -5.02 -15.23 27.02
CA ASP A 489 -5.32 -16.15 28.13
C ASP A 489 -4.76 -17.58 27.93
N LEU A 490 -4.00 -17.82 26.85
CA LEU A 490 -3.40 -19.14 26.60
C LEU A 490 -2.37 -19.50 27.71
N PRO A 491 -2.31 -20.75 28.19
CA PRO A 491 -1.40 -21.16 29.28
C PRO A 491 0.09 -20.97 28.97
N HIS A 492 0.46 -21.00 27.68
CA HIS A 492 1.82 -20.81 27.17
C HIS A 492 2.06 -19.39 26.64
N ALA A 493 1.11 -18.47 26.84
CA ALA A 493 1.27 -17.05 26.54
C ALA A 493 1.83 -16.29 27.76
N LEU A 494 2.75 -15.37 27.48
CA LEU A 494 3.35 -14.47 28.45
C LEU A 494 3.14 -13.02 28.01
N SER A 495 2.44 -12.23 28.81
CA SER A 495 2.28 -10.80 28.58
C SER A 495 3.44 -10.01 29.19
N MET A 496 4.14 -9.25 28.36
CA MET A 496 5.28 -8.42 28.74
C MET A 496 5.00 -6.97 28.36
N THR A 497 4.70 -6.15 29.35
CA THR A 497 4.53 -4.70 29.18
C THR A 497 5.87 -3.99 29.31
N LEU A 498 6.26 -3.22 28.30
CA LEU A 498 7.47 -2.41 28.32
C LEU A 498 7.23 -1.07 29.01
N ASP A 499 7.86 -0.90 30.17
CA ASP A 499 7.83 0.36 30.90
C ASP A 499 8.80 1.40 30.32
N ARG A 500 8.65 2.67 30.72
CA ARG A 500 9.60 3.73 30.38
C ARG A 500 10.97 3.47 31.03
N LEU A 501 12.04 3.93 30.38
CA LEU A 501 13.39 3.80 30.93
C LEU A 501 13.52 4.61 32.21
N ASN A 502 14.19 4.02 33.21
CA ASN A 502 14.56 4.75 34.42
C ASN A 502 15.60 5.85 34.08
N ARG A 503 15.79 6.78 35.01
CA ARG A 503 16.70 7.93 34.83
C ARG A 503 18.13 7.50 34.48
N ARG A 504 18.64 6.42 35.08
CA ARG A 504 20.01 5.94 34.86
C ARG A 504 20.19 5.46 33.42
N ASP A 505 19.25 4.66 32.93
CA ASP A 505 19.29 4.08 31.58
C ASP A 505 19.00 5.16 30.52
N ALA A 506 18.12 6.11 30.82
CA ALA A 506 17.89 7.27 29.96
C ALA A 506 19.16 8.14 29.78
N VAL A 507 19.93 8.36 30.86
CA VAL A 507 21.23 9.04 30.80
C VAL A 507 22.23 8.25 29.94
N ALA A 508 22.29 6.94 30.13
CA ALA A 508 23.18 6.07 29.36
C ALA A 508 22.84 6.10 27.87
N LEU A 509 21.55 6.05 27.52
CA LEU A 509 21.07 6.09 26.15
C LEU A 509 21.41 7.41 25.48
N ALA A 510 21.16 8.55 26.14
CA ALA A 510 21.51 9.87 25.61
C ALA A 510 23.02 9.98 25.30
N LYS A 511 23.88 9.50 26.20
CA LYS A 511 25.34 9.50 26.00
C LYS A 511 25.75 8.61 24.84
N GLN A 512 25.15 7.44 24.72
CA GLN A 512 25.44 6.49 23.64
C GLN A 512 25.04 7.05 22.28
N THR A 513 23.84 7.61 22.16
CA THR A 513 23.36 8.21 20.90
C THR A 513 24.27 9.33 20.44
N ALA A 514 24.79 10.14 21.37
CA ALA A 514 25.63 11.26 21.02
C ALA A 514 27.11 10.89 20.75
N GLY A 515 27.59 9.82 21.37
CA GLY A 515 29.00 9.45 21.40
C GLY A 515 29.75 10.04 22.61
N PRO A 516 30.91 9.47 22.98
CA PRO A 516 31.63 9.84 24.19
C PRO A 516 32.01 11.34 24.22
N GLY A 517 31.74 12.02 25.33
CA GLY A 517 32.18 13.39 25.58
C GLY A 517 31.45 14.50 24.80
N ARG A 518 30.47 14.15 23.94
CA ARG A 518 29.80 15.12 23.06
C ARG A 518 28.62 15.86 23.68
N LEU A 519 28.06 15.37 24.79
CA LEU A 519 26.99 16.04 25.52
C LEU A 519 27.46 16.47 26.91
N GLN A 520 27.21 17.74 27.24
CA GLN A 520 27.47 18.27 28.58
C GLN A 520 26.50 17.70 29.62
N PRO A 521 26.91 17.52 30.89
CA PRO A 521 26.05 16.96 31.95
C PRO A 521 24.69 17.66 32.10
N ALA A 522 24.66 18.99 31.98
CA ALA A 522 23.44 19.78 32.09
C ALA A 522 22.49 19.56 30.89
N ALA A 523 23.02 19.36 29.68
CA ALA A 523 22.21 19.01 28.51
C ALA A 523 21.58 17.62 28.65
N ILE A 524 22.34 16.64 29.16
CA ILE A 524 21.84 15.29 29.45
C ILE A 524 20.69 15.33 30.46
N GLN A 525 20.81 16.11 31.53
CA GLN A 525 19.73 16.24 32.51
C GLN A 525 18.44 16.81 31.90
N ARG A 526 18.56 17.81 31.01
CA ARG A 526 17.39 18.37 30.30
C ARG A 526 16.75 17.35 29.36
N ILE A 527 17.56 16.61 28.59
CA ILE A 527 17.08 15.53 27.71
C ILE A 527 16.25 14.53 28.52
N VAL A 528 16.82 14.01 29.61
CA VAL A 528 16.16 12.97 30.43
C VAL A 528 14.91 13.51 31.13
N SER A 529 14.92 14.76 31.60
CA SER A 529 13.73 15.36 32.23
C SER A 529 12.57 15.59 31.26
N ARG A 530 12.87 15.78 29.97
CA ARG A 530 11.86 16.07 28.95
C ARG A 530 11.41 14.84 28.19
N SER A 531 12.27 13.82 28.11
CA SER A 531 11.97 12.60 27.36
C SER A 531 10.96 11.68 28.06
N ASP A 532 10.70 11.91 29.35
CA ASP A 532 9.82 11.11 30.20
C ASP A 532 10.10 9.59 30.09
N GLY A 533 11.39 9.26 29.95
CA GLY A 533 11.90 7.89 29.85
C GLY A 533 11.62 7.16 28.53
N VAL A 534 11.04 7.79 27.51
CA VAL A 534 10.76 7.13 26.21
C VAL A 534 12.05 7.05 25.37
N PRO A 535 12.56 5.84 25.02
CA PRO A 535 13.83 5.67 24.31
C PRO A 535 13.95 6.48 23.03
N LEU A 536 12.97 6.40 22.14
CA LEU A 536 12.98 7.16 20.89
C LEU A 536 13.09 8.67 21.16
N PHE A 537 12.41 9.17 22.19
CA PHE A 537 12.46 10.58 22.52
C PHE A 537 13.83 11.00 23.06
N ILE A 538 14.48 10.14 23.85
CA ILE A 538 15.85 10.36 24.34
C ILE A 538 16.83 10.46 23.18
N GLU A 539 16.78 9.49 22.25
CA GLU A 539 17.68 9.45 21.10
C GLU A 539 17.52 10.68 20.21
N GLU A 540 16.27 11.04 19.92
CA GLU A 540 15.96 12.18 19.07
C GLU A 540 16.37 13.51 19.73
N LEU A 541 16.13 13.68 21.05
CA LEU A 541 16.57 14.87 21.77
C LEU A 541 18.10 14.98 21.81
N ALA A 542 18.80 13.87 21.99
CA ALA A 542 20.26 13.82 21.95
C ALA A 542 20.80 14.25 20.58
N ARG A 543 20.20 13.76 19.48
CA ARG A 543 20.57 14.16 18.11
C ARG A 543 20.32 15.65 17.87
N VAL A 544 19.16 16.17 18.28
CA VAL A 544 18.83 17.59 18.11
C VAL A 544 19.81 18.50 18.85
N VAL A 545 20.21 18.14 20.08
CA VAL A 545 21.21 18.89 20.85
C VAL A 545 22.58 18.88 20.18
N LEU A 546 22.96 17.79 19.52
CA LEU A 546 24.20 17.73 18.73
C LEU A 546 24.15 18.56 17.45
N GLU A 547 22.98 18.64 16.82
CA GLU A 547 22.77 19.44 15.62
C GLU A 547 22.80 20.95 15.92
N THR A 548 22.36 21.38 17.12
CA THR A 548 22.25 22.81 17.50
C THR A 548 23.33 23.33 18.45
N GLY A 549 24.21 22.48 18.97
CA GLY A 549 25.26 22.90 19.91
C GLY A 549 26.36 23.78 19.28
N PRO A 550 26.95 24.74 20.03
CA PRO A 550 28.05 25.55 19.53
C PRO A 550 29.26 24.67 19.19
N ARG A 551 29.74 24.77 17.95
CA ARG A 551 30.92 24.05 17.45
C ARG A 551 32.17 24.87 17.71
N GLY A 552 32.74 24.74 18.90
CA GLY A 552 34.04 25.33 19.24
C GLY A 552 34.40 25.13 20.71
N GLU A 553 35.70 24.95 20.98
CA GLU A 553 36.29 25.01 22.33
C GLU A 553 36.16 26.44 22.88
N ALA A 554 34.97 26.82 23.35
CA ALA A 554 34.82 28.02 24.16
C ALA A 554 35.15 27.69 25.61
N GLU A 555 35.93 28.56 26.26
CA GLU A 555 36.39 28.39 27.63
C GLU A 555 35.26 28.01 28.61
N PRO A 556 35.54 27.09 29.55
CA PRO A 556 34.56 26.65 30.54
C PRO A 556 34.28 27.78 31.53
N GLY A 557 33.21 28.54 31.27
CA GLY A 557 32.69 29.52 32.24
C GLY A 557 31.67 30.51 31.69
N LEU A 558 31.76 30.90 30.41
CA LEU A 558 30.87 31.94 29.83
C LEU A 558 29.86 31.38 28.81
N ALA A 559 30.06 30.15 28.32
CA ALA A 559 29.13 29.45 27.43
C ALA A 559 28.00 28.71 28.18
N GLU A 560 28.01 28.70 29.53
CA GLU A 560 27.02 27.96 30.32
C GLU A 560 25.62 28.58 30.29
N MET A 561 25.45 29.90 30.09
CA MET A 561 24.14 30.55 30.18
C MET A 561 23.37 30.73 28.85
N SER A 562 24.03 30.63 27.70
CA SER A 562 23.41 30.99 26.40
C SER A 562 22.42 29.93 25.88
N TRP A 563 22.77 28.63 25.94
CA TRP A 563 21.89 27.54 25.50
C TRP A 563 20.85 27.13 26.57
N ILE A 564 21.01 27.58 27.82
CA ILE A 564 20.08 27.32 28.93
C ILE A 564 18.77 28.11 28.77
N SER A 565 18.74 29.15 27.93
CA SER A 565 17.56 29.99 27.66
C SER A 565 16.44 29.25 26.90
N HIS A 566 15.70 28.42 27.62
CA HIS A 566 14.25 28.17 27.62
C HIS A 566 13.37 28.10 26.33
N ARG A 567 13.86 28.25 25.08
CA ARG A 567 12.95 28.39 23.92
C ARG A 567 12.95 27.32 22.82
N GLU A 568 13.91 26.40 22.73
CA GLU A 568 14.03 25.58 21.49
C GLU A 568 13.95 24.06 21.64
N ILE A 569 13.94 23.50 22.85
CA ILE A 569 13.69 22.05 23.01
C ILE A 569 12.16 21.86 23.09
N PRO A 570 11.51 21.09 22.22
CA PRO A 570 10.08 20.82 22.36
C PRO A 570 9.79 19.97 23.61
N SER A 571 8.61 20.18 24.22
CA SER A 571 8.19 19.47 25.45
C SER A 571 7.56 18.11 25.19
N THR A 572 7.32 17.75 23.92
CA THR A 572 6.69 16.48 23.51
C THR A 572 7.45 15.86 22.34
N LEU A 573 7.43 14.52 22.25
CA LEU A 573 8.03 13.76 21.14
C LEU A 573 7.49 14.23 19.77
N SER A 574 6.18 14.49 19.69
CA SER A 574 5.55 15.03 18.49
C SER A 574 6.07 16.43 18.13
N GLY A 575 6.28 17.30 19.13
CA GLY A 575 6.89 18.62 18.92
C GLY A 575 8.34 18.54 18.44
N LEU A 576 9.10 17.55 18.90
CA LEU A 576 10.47 17.30 18.47
C LEU A 576 10.56 16.80 17.03
N LEU A 577 9.76 15.79 16.69
CA LEU A 577 9.69 15.26 15.33
C LEU A 577 9.18 16.32 14.36
N SER A 578 8.21 17.15 14.78
CA SER A 578 7.74 18.31 14.00
C SER A 578 8.85 19.33 13.78
N ALA A 579 9.66 19.65 14.79
CA ALA A 579 10.79 20.56 14.64
C ALA A 579 11.88 20.00 13.69
N ARG A 580 12.12 18.68 13.69
CA ARG A 580 13.02 18.05 12.70
C ARG A 580 12.45 18.11 11.30
N LEU A 581 11.15 17.89 11.14
CA LEU A 581 10.47 18.04 9.86
C LEU A 581 10.50 19.50 9.37
N ASP A 582 10.38 20.48 10.26
CA ASP A 582 10.46 21.91 9.93
C ASP A 582 11.86 22.30 9.41
N ARG A 583 12.93 21.70 9.95
CA ARG A 583 14.31 21.93 9.50
C ARG A 583 14.59 21.44 8.08
N LEU A 584 13.74 20.58 7.52
CA LEU A 584 13.85 20.14 6.13
C LEU A 584 13.46 21.24 5.12
N GLY A 585 12.83 22.33 5.59
CA GLY A 585 12.35 23.41 4.72
C GLY A 585 11.39 22.86 3.65
N SER A 586 11.69 23.13 2.38
CA SER A 586 10.89 22.64 1.24
C SER A 586 10.78 21.11 1.15
N ALA A 587 11.73 20.35 1.72
CA ALA A 587 11.69 18.89 1.70
C ALA A 587 10.63 18.29 2.64
N LYS A 588 10.10 19.09 3.57
CA LYS A 588 9.00 18.68 4.45
C LYS A 588 7.75 18.27 3.67
N GLU A 589 7.46 18.96 2.56
CA GLU A 589 6.25 18.73 1.78
C GLU A 589 6.25 17.33 1.15
N VAL A 590 7.42 16.85 0.72
CA VAL A 590 7.57 15.50 0.15
C VAL A 590 7.32 14.42 1.19
N LEU A 591 7.81 14.61 2.42
CA LEU A 591 7.53 13.68 3.52
C LEU A 591 6.08 13.73 3.98
N GLN A 592 5.43 14.89 3.92
CA GLN A 592 4.00 15.01 4.21
C GLN A 592 3.15 14.24 3.19
N VAL A 593 3.51 14.33 1.89
CA VAL A 593 2.89 13.53 0.83
C VAL A 593 3.16 12.05 1.04
N GLY A 594 4.42 11.66 1.25
CA GLY A 594 4.80 10.28 1.56
C GLY A 594 4.03 9.73 2.75
N ALA A 595 3.87 10.52 3.82
CA ALA A 595 3.12 10.10 5.00
C ALA A 595 1.61 9.90 4.75
N ALA A 596 1.03 10.66 3.81
CA ALA A 596 -0.36 10.50 3.37
C ALA A 596 -0.54 9.28 2.46
N ILE A 597 0.45 8.94 1.63
CA ILE A 597 0.47 7.71 0.82
C ILE A 597 0.65 6.49 1.71
N GLY A 598 1.65 6.52 2.61
CA GLY A 598 1.94 5.39 3.48
C GLY A 598 3.27 5.37 4.22
N ARG A 599 3.47 4.32 5.03
CA ARG A 599 4.75 4.05 5.71
C ARG A 599 5.86 3.73 4.70
N GLU A 600 5.48 3.09 3.61
CA GLU A 600 6.27 2.90 2.41
C GLU A 600 5.54 3.57 1.24
N PHE A 601 6.27 4.27 0.39
CA PHE A 601 5.70 4.93 -0.77
C PHE A 601 6.70 4.94 -1.94
N SER A 602 6.18 4.92 -3.15
CA SER A 602 7.01 5.04 -4.36
C SER A 602 7.37 6.49 -4.63
N ARG A 603 8.57 6.67 -5.20
CA ARG A 603 9.05 7.97 -5.68
C ARG A 603 8.06 8.61 -6.66
N ASP A 604 7.65 7.86 -7.68
CA ASP A 604 6.88 8.40 -8.80
C ASP A 604 5.49 8.87 -8.37
N LEU A 605 4.83 8.15 -7.45
CA LEU A 605 3.53 8.58 -6.93
C LEU A 605 3.68 9.84 -6.07
N ALA A 606 4.72 9.93 -5.23
CA ALA A 606 4.98 11.12 -4.44
C ALA A 606 5.23 12.37 -5.32
N ILE A 607 6.00 12.22 -6.41
CA ILE A 607 6.28 13.30 -7.36
C ILE A 607 5.03 13.71 -8.14
N ALA A 608 4.28 12.72 -8.66
CA ALA A 608 3.03 12.98 -9.37
C ALA A 608 2.03 13.75 -8.48
N VAL A 609 1.92 13.37 -7.21
CA VAL A 609 1.07 14.04 -6.23
C VAL A 609 1.55 15.44 -5.90
N LEU A 610 2.84 15.76 -6.01
CA LEU A 610 3.35 17.12 -5.79
C LEU A 610 3.15 18.04 -7.00
N GLN A 611 2.89 17.52 -8.20
CA GLN A 611 2.87 18.30 -9.46
C GLN A 611 4.18 19.09 -9.69
N GLY A 612 5.29 18.61 -9.15
CA GLY A 612 6.61 19.24 -9.27
C GLY A 612 7.47 18.59 -10.34
N GLU A 613 8.56 19.25 -10.72
CA GLU A 613 9.66 18.62 -11.46
C GLU A 613 10.28 17.48 -10.63
N GLY A 614 10.85 16.46 -11.29
CA GLY A 614 11.44 15.30 -10.60
C GLY A 614 12.63 15.66 -9.71
N ASP A 615 13.44 16.64 -10.11
CA ASP A 615 14.72 16.96 -9.45
C ASP A 615 14.54 17.54 -8.03
N PRO A 616 13.68 18.54 -7.77
CA PRO A 616 13.52 19.10 -6.41
C PRO A 616 12.92 18.10 -5.40
N ALA A 617 12.07 17.19 -5.88
CA ALA A 617 11.49 16.14 -5.04
C ALA A 617 12.50 15.04 -4.72
N ASP A 618 13.39 14.70 -5.66
CA ASP A 618 14.49 13.77 -5.41
C ASP A 618 15.49 14.33 -4.41
N GLU A 619 15.89 15.59 -4.57
CA GLU A 619 16.75 16.26 -3.58
C GLU A 619 16.11 16.27 -2.19
N ALA A 620 14.79 16.45 -2.10
CA ALA A 620 14.08 16.38 -0.83
C ALA A 620 14.07 14.98 -0.21
N LEU A 621 13.90 13.94 -1.02
CA LEU A 621 13.98 12.55 -0.59
C LEU A 621 15.40 12.18 -0.15
N GLU A 622 16.43 12.63 -0.88
CA GLU A 622 17.84 12.46 -0.51
C GLU A 622 18.15 13.13 0.84
N ARG A 623 17.69 14.37 1.05
CA ARG A 623 17.81 15.07 2.35
C ARG A 623 17.12 14.33 3.48
N ALA A 624 15.93 13.79 3.24
CA ALA A 624 15.21 13.00 4.22
C ALA A 624 15.91 11.66 4.55
N VAL A 625 16.60 11.06 3.57
CA VAL A 625 17.47 9.88 3.79
C VAL A 625 18.71 10.25 4.59
N ALA A 626 19.39 11.36 4.24
CA ALA A 626 20.61 11.82 4.91
C ALA A 626 20.37 12.18 6.38
N THR A 627 19.22 12.80 6.68
CA THR A 627 18.78 13.09 8.07
C THR A 627 18.27 11.85 8.82
N GLY A 628 18.14 10.72 8.12
CA GLY A 628 17.75 9.42 8.68
C GLY A 628 16.26 9.31 9.03
N LEU A 629 15.41 10.15 8.46
CA LEU A 629 13.96 10.12 8.70
C LEU A 629 13.28 9.01 7.87
N ILE A 630 13.79 8.80 6.67
CA ILE A 630 13.39 7.71 5.77
C ILE A 630 14.61 6.88 5.37
N VAL A 631 14.36 5.68 4.86
CA VAL A 631 15.36 4.76 4.31
C VAL A 631 14.95 4.44 2.87
N ARG A 632 15.94 4.33 1.99
CA ARG A 632 15.72 3.90 0.61
C ARG A 632 15.80 2.38 0.54
N GLU A 633 14.84 1.78 -0.15
CA GLU A 633 14.81 0.35 -0.43
C GLU A 633 14.77 0.14 -1.96
N GLY A 634 15.63 -0.74 -2.46
CA GLY A 634 15.81 -0.99 -3.89
C GLY A 634 16.67 0.04 -4.64
N ALA A 635 16.77 -0.13 -5.97
CA ALA A 635 17.55 0.72 -6.86
C ALA A 635 16.79 0.99 -8.19
N GLY A 636 17.08 2.12 -8.83
CA GLY A 636 16.51 2.50 -10.13
C GLY A 636 15.05 2.99 -10.04
N PRO A 637 14.26 2.91 -11.13
CA PRO A 637 12.88 3.44 -11.23
C PRO A 637 11.85 2.72 -10.32
N LEU A 638 12.30 1.77 -9.53
CA LEU A 638 11.47 0.94 -8.65
C LEU A 638 11.85 1.15 -7.19
N MET A 639 12.64 2.18 -6.91
CA MET A 639 13.03 2.54 -5.57
C MET A 639 11.81 2.98 -4.76
N THR A 640 11.68 2.42 -3.57
CA THR A 640 10.68 2.84 -2.59
C THR A 640 11.36 3.51 -1.41
N PHE A 641 10.60 4.33 -0.71
CA PHE A 641 11.04 5.02 0.48
C PHE A 641 10.18 4.57 1.65
N ARG A 642 10.84 4.23 2.76
CA ARG A 642 10.19 3.80 3.99
C ARG A 642 10.55 4.72 5.14
N PHE A 643 9.56 5.13 5.93
CA PHE A 643 9.83 5.86 7.18
C PHE A 643 10.57 4.97 8.16
N ARG A 644 11.73 5.43 8.67
CA ARG A 644 12.54 4.66 9.62
C ARG A 644 11.73 4.26 10.85
N HIS A 645 10.89 5.17 11.34
CA HIS A 645 9.98 4.93 12.47
C HIS A 645 8.54 5.34 12.13
N ALA A 646 7.56 4.57 12.59
CA ALA A 646 6.13 4.86 12.34
C ALA A 646 5.72 6.23 12.93
N LEU A 647 6.33 6.62 14.05
CA LEU A 647 6.09 7.91 14.67
C LEU A 647 6.55 9.11 13.82
N ILE A 648 7.55 8.94 12.94
CA ILE A 648 7.96 10.01 12.02
C ILE A 648 6.88 10.22 10.97
N GLN A 649 6.32 9.14 10.43
CA GLN A 649 5.17 9.20 9.53
C GLN A 649 3.98 9.88 10.23
N GLU A 650 3.65 9.46 11.45
CA GLU A 650 2.56 10.05 12.23
C GLU A 650 2.78 11.54 12.51
N ALA A 651 4.02 11.96 12.81
CA ALA A 651 4.36 13.37 13.00
C ALA A 651 4.26 14.17 11.69
N ALA A 652 4.75 13.63 10.57
CA ALA A 652 4.63 14.26 9.26
C ALA A 652 3.17 14.42 8.85
N TYR A 653 2.37 13.35 8.99
CA TYR A 653 0.94 13.38 8.73
C TYR A 653 0.20 14.34 9.69
N GLY A 654 0.53 14.25 10.97
CA GLY A 654 0.02 15.08 12.07
C GLY A 654 0.28 16.57 11.89
N SER A 655 1.40 16.94 11.28
CA SER A 655 1.80 18.33 11.05
C SER A 655 0.96 19.06 10.00
N MET A 656 0.19 18.33 9.18
CA MET A 656 -0.67 18.92 8.14
C MET A 656 -2.00 19.39 8.71
N LEU A 657 -2.46 20.55 8.25
CA LEU A 657 -3.84 21.02 8.46
C LEU A 657 -4.85 20.03 7.84
N LYS A 658 -6.02 19.89 8.47
CA LYS A 658 -7.10 19.00 7.99
C LYS A 658 -7.52 19.29 6.54
N SER A 659 -7.55 20.57 6.13
CA SER A 659 -7.83 20.98 4.75
C SER A 659 -6.78 20.48 3.76
N ARG A 660 -5.49 20.56 4.13
CA ARG A 660 -4.40 20.06 3.30
C ARG A 660 -4.41 18.54 3.19
N ARG A 661 -4.67 17.81 4.28
CA ARG A 661 -4.82 16.35 4.26
C ARG A 661 -5.91 15.92 3.29
N ARG A 662 -7.08 16.54 3.37
CA ARG A 662 -8.20 16.28 2.45
C ARG A 662 -7.79 16.46 0.99
N SER A 663 -7.16 17.60 0.67
CA SER A 663 -6.69 17.91 -0.68
C SER A 663 -5.64 16.90 -1.19
N LEU A 664 -4.70 16.49 -0.33
CA LEU A 664 -3.70 15.48 -0.69
C LEU A 664 -4.33 14.11 -0.92
N HIS A 665 -5.21 13.67 -0.04
CA HIS A 665 -5.90 12.39 -0.21
C HIS A 665 -6.74 12.35 -1.50
N ALA A 666 -7.42 13.45 -1.85
CA ALA A 666 -8.14 13.58 -3.12
C ALA A 666 -7.20 13.43 -4.33
N ARG A 667 -6.07 14.14 -4.32
CA ARG A 667 -5.06 14.08 -5.40
C ARG A 667 -4.44 12.69 -5.52
N ILE A 668 -4.07 12.08 -4.41
CA ILE A 668 -3.50 10.72 -4.37
C ILE A 668 -4.49 9.73 -4.98
N ALA A 669 -5.76 9.75 -4.55
CA ALA A 669 -6.78 8.85 -5.06
C ALA A 669 -7.00 9.05 -6.57
N HIS A 670 -7.17 10.30 -7.01
CA HIS A 670 -7.45 10.62 -8.41
C HIS A 670 -6.29 10.23 -9.34
N LEU A 671 -5.04 10.49 -8.96
CA LEU A 671 -3.88 10.10 -9.75
C LEU A 671 -3.74 8.59 -9.84
N ALA A 672 -3.89 7.90 -8.71
CA ALA A 672 -3.76 6.44 -8.67
C ALA A 672 -4.91 5.73 -9.43
N GLU A 673 -6.09 6.34 -9.49
CA GLU A 673 -7.24 5.83 -10.26
C GLU A 673 -7.09 6.08 -11.78
N THR A 674 -6.53 7.24 -12.18
CA THR A 674 -6.45 7.65 -13.59
C THR A 674 -5.19 7.18 -14.32
N GLN A 675 -4.07 6.97 -13.62
CA GLN A 675 -2.75 6.62 -14.21
C GLN A 675 -2.35 5.15 -13.93
N THR A 676 -3.30 4.22 -14.09
CA THR A 676 -3.15 2.78 -13.78
C THR A 676 -2.13 2.01 -14.62
N SER A 677 -1.60 2.60 -15.71
CA SER A 677 -0.50 2.01 -16.49
C SER A 677 0.88 2.23 -15.85
N ASP A 678 1.02 3.32 -15.10
CA ASP A 678 2.31 3.79 -14.57
C ASP A 678 2.47 3.41 -13.08
N PHE A 679 1.33 3.17 -12.40
CA PHE A 679 1.25 2.66 -11.05
C PHE A 679 0.46 1.34 -11.07
N ARG A 680 0.97 0.28 -10.43
CA ARG A 680 0.21 -0.97 -10.23
C ARG A 680 -1.18 -0.58 -9.70
N ALA A 681 -2.25 -0.92 -10.42
CA ALA A 681 -3.60 -0.48 -10.07
C ALA A 681 -3.88 -0.75 -8.59
N PRO A 682 -4.15 0.30 -7.79
CA PRO A 682 -4.33 0.14 -6.36
C PRO A 682 -5.63 -0.64 -6.11
N PRO A 683 -5.69 -1.44 -5.04
CA PRO A 683 -6.90 -2.16 -4.70
C PRO A 683 -8.00 -1.17 -4.26
N PRO A 684 -9.28 -1.48 -4.50
CA PRO A 684 -10.39 -0.54 -4.26
C PRO A 684 -10.50 -0.10 -2.81
N GLU A 685 -10.15 -0.93 -1.82
CA GLU A 685 -10.13 -0.56 -0.41
C GLU A 685 -9.10 0.53 -0.07
N TRP A 686 -7.98 0.56 -0.80
CA TRP A 686 -6.97 1.61 -0.65
C TRP A 686 -7.51 2.92 -1.21
N LEU A 687 -8.08 2.91 -2.43
CA LEU A 687 -8.71 4.09 -3.02
C LEU A 687 -9.87 4.62 -2.17
N ALA A 688 -10.73 3.72 -1.67
CA ALA A 688 -11.89 4.07 -0.85
C ALA A 688 -11.47 4.82 0.43
N ARG A 689 -10.35 4.41 1.06
CA ARG A 689 -9.76 5.12 2.20
C ARG A 689 -9.34 6.53 1.83
N HIS A 690 -8.60 6.69 0.73
CA HIS A 690 -8.16 8.01 0.31
C HIS A 690 -9.35 8.92 -0.03
N TYR A 691 -10.37 8.43 -0.72
CA TYR A 691 -11.59 9.22 -0.95
C TYR A 691 -12.35 9.56 0.35
N ALA A 692 -12.41 8.64 1.31
CA ALA A 692 -13.03 8.89 2.61
C ALA A 692 -12.28 9.99 3.40
N GLU A 693 -10.95 9.92 3.46
CA GLU A 693 -10.10 10.94 4.10
C GLU A 693 -10.12 12.28 3.35
N ALA A 694 -10.37 12.26 2.04
CA ALA A 694 -10.61 13.45 1.22
C ALA A 694 -11.95 14.14 1.55
N GLY A 695 -12.91 13.42 2.13
CA GLY A 695 -14.28 13.86 2.32
C GLY A 695 -15.18 13.62 1.12
N GLU A 696 -14.71 12.93 0.09
CA GLU A 696 -15.47 12.52 -1.10
C GLU A 696 -16.21 11.21 -0.82
N MET A 697 -17.17 11.29 0.10
CA MET A 697 -17.83 10.12 0.69
C MET A 697 -18.63 9.32 -0.35
N ASP A 698 -19.13 9.94 -1.42
CA ASP A 698 -19.87 9.24 -2.48
C ASP A 698 -18.98 8.25 -3.22
N ARG A 699 -17.82 8.71 -3.68
CA ARG A 699 -16.83 7.84 -4.35
C ARG A 699 -16.28 6.80 -3.39
N ALA A 700 -16.02 7.18 -2.14
CA ALA A 700 -15.58 6.26 -1.10
C ALA A 700 -16.59 5.14 -0.85
N ALA A 701 -17.89 5.44 -0.74
CA ALA A 701 -18.94 4.45 -0.54
C ALA A 701 -19.00 3.44 -1.68
N SER A 702 -18.93 3.90 -2.93
CA SER A 702 -18.90 3.04 -4.12
C SER A 702 -17.69 2.11 -4.13
N LEU A 703 -16.50 2.63 -3.83
CA LEU A 703 -15.27 1.83 -3.80
C LEU A 703 -15.21 0.87 -2.61
N TRP A 704 -15.73 1.25 -1.44
CA TRP A 704 -15.88 0.32 -0.32
C TRP A 704 -16.85 -0.82 -0.65
N PHE A 705 -17.95 -0.53 -1.35
CA PHE A 705 -18.87 -1.55 -1.81
C PHE A 705 -18.24 -2.45 -2.89
N GLU A 706 -17.44 -1.89 -3.80
CA GLU A 706 -16.67 -2.66 -4.77
C GLU A 706 -15.65 -3.58 -4.06
N ALA A 707 -14.90 -3.06 -3.09
CA ALA A 707 -13.97 -3.84 -2.27
C ALA A 707 -14.70 -4.97 -1.53
N ALA A 708 -15.88 -4.70 -0.98
CA ALA A 708 -16.72 -5.73 -0.37
C ALA A 708 -17.17 -6.80 -1.37
N CYS A 709 -17.54 -6.41 -2.59
CA CYS A 709 -17.91 -7.35 -3.65
C CYS A 709 -16.71 -8.22 -4.06
N GLN A 710 -15.52 -7.63 -4.20
CA GLN A 710 -14.28 -8.35 -4.51
C GLN A 710 -13.89 -9.30 -3.37
N ALA A 711 -13.95 -8.84 -2.12
CA ALA A 711 -13.69 -9.65 -0.94
C ALA A 711 -14.71 -10.80 -0.80
N LYS A 712 -16.01 -10.55 -1.03
CA LYS A 712 -17.04 -11.59 -1.06
C LYS A 712 -16.78 -12.60 -2.18
N ALA A 713 -16.37 -12.14 -3.36
CA ALA A 713 -16.02 -13.01 -4.49
C ALA A 713 -14.80 -13.89 -4.20
N THR A 714 -13.89 -13.47 -3.32
CA THR A 714 -12.75 -14.27 -2.83
C THR A 714 -13.01 -14.94 -1.48
N PHE A 715 -14.25 -14.89 -0.97
CA PHE A 715 -14.68 -15.46 0.32
C PHE A 715 -13.91 -14.94 1.54
N ALA A 716 -13.37 -13.72 1.44
CA ALA A 716 -12.86 -12.94 2.55
C ALA A 716 -14.04 -12.29 3.31
N THR A 717 -14.88 -13.12 3.95
CA THR A 717 -16.17 -12.70 4.56
C THR A 717 -16.01 -11.63 5.64
N ARG A 718 -14.95 -11.68 6.45
CA ARG A 718 -14.71 -10.69 7.51
C ARG A 718 -14.26 -9.34 6.94
N GLU A 719 -13.45 -9.36 5.89
CA GLU A 719 -13.03 -8.19 5.14
C GLU A 719 -14.22 -7.59 4.40
N ALA A 720 -15.03 -8.41 3.73
CA ALA A 720 -16.27 -7.97 3.10
C ALA A 720 -17.19 -7.28 4.11
N ALA A 721 -17.42 -7.86 5.29
CA ALA A 721 -18.20 -7.22 6.35
C ALA A 721 -17.57 -5.90 6.82
N SER A 722 -16.24 -5.84 6.96
CA SER A 722 -15.52 -4.62 7.36
C SER A 722 -15.63 -3.51 6.30
N HIS A 723 -15.50 -3.85 5.01
CA HIS A 723 -15.69 -2.94 3.89
C HIS A 723 -17.13 -2.45 3.80
N LEU A 724 -18.12 -3.32 4.03
CA LEU A 724 -19.54 -2.93 4.07
C LEU A 724 -19.83 -1.99 5.24
N ALA A 725 -19.24 -2.23 6.41
CA ALA A 725 -19.36 -1.31 7.54
C ALA A 725 -18.76 0.08 7.22
N ALA A 726 -17.60 0.13 6.55
CA ALA A 726 -16.99 1.37 6.08
C ALA A 726 -17.84 2.07 5.01
N CYS A 727 -18.44 1.30 4.08
CA CYS A 727 -19.39 1.80 3.09
C CYS A 727 -20.61 2.45 3.77
N LEU A 728 -21.22 1.79 4.74
CA LEU A 728 -22.37 2.32 5.49
C LEU A 728 -22.02 3.54 6.34
N ALA A 729 -20.79 3.64 6.86
CA ALA A 729 -20.31 4.85 7.53
C ALA A 729 -20.15 6.03 6.56
N ALA A 730 -19.62 5.78 5.35
CA ALA A 730 -19.49 6.80 4.31
C ALA A 730 -20.87 7.31 3.83
N THR A 731 -21.81 6.40 3.54
CA THR A 731 -23.18 6.76 3.13
C THR A 731 -23.94 7.58 4.18
N ARG A 732 -23.78 7.26 5.48
CA ARG A 732 -24.35 8.06 6.58
C ARG A 732 -23.79 9.48 6.64
N SER A 733 -22.52 9.66 6.28
CA SER A 733 -21.87 10.97 6.27
C SER A 733 -22.36 11.88 5.14
N ILE A 734 -22.92 11.32 4.07
CA ILE A 734 -23.51 12.06 2.93
C ILE A 734 -24.91 12.57 3.26
N ALA A 735 -25.69 11.78 4.00
CA ALA A 735 -27.12 12.03 4.19
C ALA A 735 -27.41 13.35 4.95
N GLY A 736 -26.66 13.70 5.99
CA GLY A 736 -26.95 14.94 6.76
C GLY A 736 -28.43 15.05 7.17
N ASP A 737 -29.02 16.25 7.03
CA ASP A 737 -30.46 16.53 7.26
C ASP A 737 -31.33 16.36 5.98
N THR A 738 -30.77 15.85 4.89
CA THR A 738 -31.42 15.75 3.57
C THR A 738 -31.56 14.30 3.10
N GLU A 739 -32.52 14.01 2.22
CA GLU A 739 -32.62 12.68 1.63
C GLU A 739 -31.35 12.34 0.83
N PRO A 740 -30.76 11.13 1.00
CA PRO A 740 -29.57 10.74 0.28
C PRO A 740 -29.86 10.59 -1.22
N PRO A 741 -28.87 10.87 -2.10
CA PRO A 741 -29.01 10.66 -3.54
C PRO A 741 -29.48 9.24 -3.88
N PRO A 742 -30.23 9.04 -4.98
CA PRO A 742 -30.76 7.72 -5.35
C PRO A 742 -29.70 6.63 -5.48
N GLU A 743 -28.51 6.98 -5.98
CA GLU A 743 -27.37 6.06 -6.12
C GLU A 743 -26.80 5.65 -4.76
N THR A 744 -26.61 6.61 -3.85
CA THR A 744 -26.18 6.38 -2.46
C THR A 744 -27.18 5.50 -1.71
N ARG A 745 -28.49 5.74 -1.90
CA ARG A 745 -29.56 4.91 -1.30
C ARG A 745 -29.53 3.46 -1.83
N ARG A 746 -29.26 3.27 -3.12
CA ARG A 746 -29.07 1.94 -3.73
C ARG A 746 -27.86 1.22 -3.15
N ILE A 747 -26.69 1.87 -3.12
CA ILE A 747 -25.46 1.29 -2.54
C ILE A 747 -25.68 0.90 -1.08
N ARG A 748 -26.32 1.78 -0.28
CA ARG A 748 -26.66 1.49 1.11
C ARG A 748 -27.59 0.29 1.26
N THR A 749 -28.64 0.22 0.45
CA THR A 749 -29.56 -0.93 0.43
C THR A 749 -28.82 -2.22 0.08
N ASP A 750 -28.03 -2.22 -1.00
CA ASP A 750 -27.28 -3.40 -1.43
C ASP A 750 -26.19 -3.81 -0.42
N ALA A 751 -25.57 -2.84 0.25
CA ALA A 751 -24.61 -3.11 1.32
C ALA A 751 -25.26 -3.78 2.54
N LEU A 752 -26.44 -3.30 2.97
CA LEU A 752 -27.21 -3.91 4.06
C LEU A 752 -27.69 -5.32 3.69
N VAL A 753 -28.18 -5.53 2.47
CA VAL A 753 -28.54 -6.87 1.97
C VAL A 753 -27.32 -7.79 2.00
N MET A 754 -26.15 -7.31 1.55
CA MET A 754 -24.94 -8.11 1.55
C MET A 754 -24.47 -8.46 2.96
N LEU A 755 -24.54 -7.52 3.92
CA LEU A 755 -24.27 -7.81 5.34
C LEU A 755 -25.23 -8.85 5.89
N GLY A 756 -26.52 -8.74 5.58
CA GLY A 756 -27.53 -9.74 5.94
C GLY A 756 -27.19 -11.12 5.38
N ASP A 757 -26.78 -11.19 4.11
CA ASP A 757 -26.33 -12.44 3.48
C ASP A 757 -25.09 -13.02 4.19
N LEU A 758 -24.09 -12.18 4.54
CA LEU A 758 -22.88 -12.63 5.24
C LEU A 758 -23.17 -13.09 6.68
N ALA A 759 -24.05 -12.41 7.40
CA ALA A 759 -24.48 -12.80 8.74
C ALA A 759 -25.27 -14.11 8.72
N SER A 760 -26.15 -14.28 7.73
CA SER A 760 -26.88 -15.54 7.49
C SER A 760 -25.91 -16.69 7.21
N LEU A 761 -24.86 -16.45 6.41
CA LEU A 761 -23.78 -17.41 6.16
C LEU A 761 -22.98 -17.74 7.43
N ALA A 762 -22.85 -16.81 8.37
CA ALA A 762 -22.21 -17.01 9.66
C ALA A 762 -23.15 -17.64 10.72
N GLU A 763 -24.36 -18.05 10.32
CA GLU A 763 -25.43 -18.57 11.18
C GLU A 763 -25.92 -17.57 12.25
N ASP A 764 -25.57 -16.29 12.14
CA ASP A 764 -26.12 -15.22 12.97
C ASP A 764 -27.42 -14.68 12.36
N ILE A 765 -28.48 -15.47 12.52
CA ILE A 765 -29.80 -15.16 11.95
C ILE A 765 -30.39 -13.88 12.52
N ALA A 766 -30.07 -13.53 13.76
CA ALA A 766 -30.60 -12.32 14.41
C ALA A 766 -30.00 -11.06 13.77
N GLU A 767 -28.68 -11.05 13.59
CA GLU A 767 -27.98 -9.99 12.89
C GLU A 767 -28.43 -9.91 11.42
N ALA A 768 -28.55 -11.05 10.72
CA ALA A 768 -29.02 -11.10 9.35
C ALA A 768 -30.39 -10.42 9.17
N ASP A 769 -31.35 -10.74 10.05
CA ASP A 769 -32.68 -10.17 10.02
C ASP A 769 -32.73 -8.68 10.37
N ASP A 770 -31.81 -8.21 11.20
CA ASP A 770 -31.66 -6.78 11.50
C ASP A 770 -31.19 -6.01 10.26
N GLN A 771 -30.15 -6.51 9.59
CA GLN A 771 -29.61 -5.90 8.37
C GLN A 771 -30.64 -5.90 7.23
N TYR A 772 -31.37 -7.01 7.03
CA TYR A 772 -32.44 -7.06 6.03
C TYR A 772 -33.59 -6.09 6.34
N ARG A 773 -33.97 -5.91 7.60
CA ARG A 773 -35.01 -4.95 7.99
C ARG A 773 -34.61 -3.52 7.68
N GLN A 774 -33.38 -3.15 8.03
CA GLN A 774 -32.83 -1.84 7.66
C GLN A 774 -32.80 -1.67 6.12
N ALA A 775 -32.44 -2.71 5.36
CA ALA A 775 -32.44 -2.65 3.90
C ALA A 775 -33.85 -2.45 3.30
N ILE A 776 -34.89 -3.01 3.91
CA ILE A 776 -36.29 -2.85 3.49
C ILE A 776 -36.78 -1.42 3.68
N ASP A 777 -36.44 -0.81 4.82
CA ASP A 777 -36.80 0.58 5.12
C ASP A 777 -36.14 1.56 4.13
N GLU A 778 -34.97 1.19 3.61
CA GLU A 778 -34.17 1.97 2.65
C GLU A 778 -34.45 1.67 1.18
N ALA A 779 -35.27 0.65 0.89
CA ALA A 779 -35.43 0.14 -0.46
C ALA A 779 -35.92 1.24 -1.43
N PRO A 780 -35.26 1.42 -2.59
CA PRO A 780 -35.55 2.52 -3.51
C PRO A 780 -36.90 2.37 -4.22
N ASP A 781 -37.46 1.16 -4.26
CA ASP A 781 -38.71 0.85 -4.95
C ASP A 781 -39.40 -0.39 -4.32
N PRO A 782 -40.72 -0.56 -4.53
CA PRO A 782 -41.47 -1.69 -3.98
C PRO A 782 -40.97 -3.07 -4.43
N ALA A 783 -40.41 -3.21 -5.64
CA ALA A 783 -39.92 -4.50 -6.12
C ALA A 783 -38.62 -4.90 -5.41
N THR A 784 -37.73 -3.95 -5.16
CA THR A 784 -36.53 -4.18 -4.33
C THR A 784 -36.95 -4.54 -2.89
N ARG A 785 -37.93 -3.84 -2.32
CA ARG A 785 -38.46 -4.15 -0.99
C ARG A 785 -39.00 -5.58 -0.91
N GLU A 786 -39.82 -5.98 -1.88
CA GLU A 786 -40.38 -7.33 -1.96
C GLU A 786 -39.28 -8.39 -2.09
N ARG A 787 -38.26 -8.14 -2.91
CA ARG A 787 -37.10 -9.04 -3.08
C ARG A 787 -36.33 -9.23 -1.76
N ILE A 788 -36.18 -8.20 -0.94
CA ILE A 788 -35.47 -8.27 0.34
C ILE A 788 -36.33 -8.96 1.41
N GLU A 789 -37.65 -8.67 1.46
CA GLU A 789 -38.56 -9.40 2.36
C GLU A 789 -38.53 -10.91 2.10
N LYS A 790 -38.40 -11.34 0.85
CA LYS A 790 -38.25 -12.77 0.52
C LYS A 790 -37.00 -13.42 1.12
N LYS A 791 -35.96 -12.65 1.43
CA LYS A 791 -34.71 -13.13 2.04
C LYS A 791 -34.77 -13.21 3.58
N ARG A 792 -35.75 -12.57 4.23
CA ARG A 792 -35.81 -12.49 5.69
C ARG A 792 -36.17 -13.82 6.34
N HIS A 793 -35.55 -14.07 7.49
CA HIS A 793 -35.70 -15.26 8.30
C HIS A 793 -36.77 -15.02 9.37
N HIS A 794 -38.04 -15.18 9.01
CA HIS A 794 -39.15 -15.02 9.95
C HIS A 794 -39.16 -16.15 10.99
N CYS A 795 -38.47 -15.94 12.11
CA CYS A 795 -38.40 -16.90 13.20
C CYS A 795 -39.75 -17.03 13.93
N ARG A 796 -40.21 -18.26 14.09
CA ARG A 796 -41.41 -18.70 14.82
C ARG A 796 -41.06 -19.84 15.75
N ILE A 797 -41.95 -20.15 16.69
CA ILE A 797 -41.77 -21.23 17.66
C ILE A 797 -43.00 -22.13 17.64
N ALA A 798 -42.78 -23.42 17.40
CA ALA A 798 -43.76 -24.47 17.62
C ALA A 798 -43.46 -25.18 18.95
N SER A 799 -44.49 -25.80 19.54
CA SER A 799 -44.37 -26.53 20.80
C SER A 799 -44.68 -28.01 20.62
N ARG A 800 -43.84 -28.90 21.16
CA ARG A 800 -44.11 -30.34 21.27
C ARG A 800 -43.97 -30.78 22.72
N GLY A 801 -45.10 -30.90 23.43
CA GLY A 801 -45.08 -31.09 24.88
C GLY A 801 -44.46 -29.87 25.56
N SER A 802 -43.40 -30.06 26.35
CA SER A 802 -42.62 -28.97 26.98
C SER A 802 -41.47 -28.45 26.11
N ALA A 803 -41.23 -29.03 24.93
CA ALA A 803 -40.11 -28.66 24.06
C ALA A 803 -40.45 -27.49 23.14
N ARG A 804 -39.55 -26.50 23.08
CA ARG A 804 -39.61 -25.38 22.13
C ARG A 804 -38.82 -25.69 20.88
N ILE A 805 -39.46 -25.54 19.72
CA ILE A 805 -38.88 -25.83 18.40
C ILE A 805 -38.99 -24.54 17.57
N ALA A 806 -37.84 -23.93 17.26
CA ALA A 806 -37.81 -22.79 16.36
C ALA A 806 -37.91 -23.26 14.90
N TYR A 807 -38.59 -22.48 14.08
CA TYR A 807 -38.62 -22.65 12.64
C TYR A 807 -38.59 -21.27 11.98
N TYR A 808 -38.05 -21.20 10.77
CA TYR A 808 -37.92 -19.97 10.02
C TYR A 808 -38.68 -20.09 8.72
N GLU A 809 -39.50 -19.09 8.45
CA GLU A 809 -40.21 -18.93 7.19
C GLU A 809 -39.46 -17.94 6.30
N HIS A 810 -39.35 -18.26 5.03
CA HIS A 810 -38.70 -17.45 4.00
C HIS A 810 -39.66 -17.29 2.80
N GLY A 811 -39.56 -16.20 2.06
CA GLY A 811 -40.48 -15.87 0.96
C GLY A 811 -41.77 -15.16 1.40
N ALA A 812 -42.59 -14.69 0.45
CA ALA A 812 -43.84 -13.97 0.70
C ALA A 812 -45.05 -14.67 0.04
N GLY A 813 -46.18 -14.78 0.75
CA GLY A 813 -47.50 -15.16 0.20
C GLY A 813 -48.04 -16.56 0.55
N ASP A 814 -49.24 -16.87 0.03
CA ASP A 814 -49.93 -18.16 0.17
C ASP A 814 -49.69 -19.08 -1.05
N THR A 815 -49.64 -20.38 -0.77
CA THR A 815 -49.63 -21.53 -1.71
C THR A 815 -48.27 -21.99 -2.24
N THR A 816 -47.50 -22.65 -1.36
CA THR A 816 -46.77 -23.92 -1.54
C THR A 816 -45.61 -23.91 -0.54
N LEU A 817 -45.69 -24.78 0.46
CA LEU A 817 -44.78 -24.80 1.61
C LEU A 817 -43.66 -25.83 1.41
N LEU A 818 -42.42 -25.39 1.18
CA LEU A 818 -41.26 -26.26 1.05
C LEU A 818 -40.68 -26.55 2.45
N PHE A 819 -40.84 -27.76 2.97
CA PHE A 819 -40.29 -28.16 4.27
C PHE A 819 -38.85 -28.69 4.15
N VAL A 820 -37.86 -27.95 4.66
CA VAL A 820 -36.44 -28.36 4.62
C VAL A 820 -35.88 -28.54 6.03
N SER A 821 -35.33 -29.73 6.32
CA SER A 821 -34.59 -29.98 7.57
C SER A 821 -33.17 -29.47 7.45
N THR A 822 -32.74 -28.64 8.41
CA THR A 822 -31.42 -27.99 8.41
C THR A 822 -30.30 -28.88 8.97
N GLN A 823 -30.64 -30.08 9.47
CA GLN A 823 -29.71 -31.01 10.12
C GLN A 823 -28.50 -31.46 9.28
N ALA A 824 -28.63 -31.45 7.95
CA ALA A 824 -27.57 -31.97 7.08
C ALA A 824 -26.55 -30.90 6.67
N LEU A 825 -26.95 -29.62 6.59
CA LEU A 825 -26.17 -28.59 5.87
C LEU A 825 -26.18 -27.20 6.53
N GLY A 826 -26.88 -26.98 7.64
CA GLY A 826 -27.03 -25.64 8.24
C GLY A 826 -27.87 -24.71 7.35
N LEU A 827 -28.46 -23.66 7.95
CA LEU A 827 -29.24 -22.67 7.19
C LEU A 827 -28.36 -21.91 6.17
N ALA A 828 -27.12 -21.62 6.57
CA ALA A 828 -26.12 -20.90 5.79
C ALA A 828 -25.83 -21.52 4.40
N MET A 829 -25.59 -22.84 4.31
CA MET A 829 -25.27 -23.47 3.00
C MET A 829 -26.48 -23.56 2.06
N PHE A 830 -27.71 -23.47 2.58
CA PHE A 830 -28.91 -23.53 1.76
C PHE A 830 -29.33 -22.16 1.20
N GLN A 831 -28.73 -21.05 1.64
CA GLN A 831 -29.14 -19.68 1.29
C GLN A 831 -29.25 -19.43 -0.23
N PRO A 832 -28.29 -19.84 -1.09
CA PRO A 832 -28.41 -19.62 -2.55
C PRO A 832 -29.55 -20.40 -3.21
N ILE A 833 -29.94 -21.52 -2.61
CA ILE A 833 -31.05 -22.36 -3.06
C ILE A 833 -32.37 -21.75 -2.55
N LEU A 834 -32.40 -21.30 -1.29
CA LEU A 834 -33.53 -20.60 -0.68
C LEU A 834 -33.92 -19.37 -1.49
N GLU A 835 -32.97 -18.52 -1.88
CA GLU A 835 -33.25 -17.33 -2.69
C GLU A 835 -34.03 -17.64 -3.97
N ARG A 836 -33.64 -18.69 -4.69
CA ARG A 836 -34.29 -19.07 -5.95
C ARG A 836 -35.63 -19.78 -5.75
N LEU A 837 -35.81 -20.45 -4.63
CA LEU A 837 -37.06 -21.14 -4.31
C LEU A 837 -38.07 -20.17 -3.71
N CYS A 838 -37.64 -19.14 -2.98
CA CYS A 838 -38.50 -18.11 -2.38
C CYS A 838 -39.20 -17.22 -3.42
N ASP A 839 -38.76 -17.25 -4.69
CA ASP A 839 -39.46 -16.60 -5.80
C ASP A 839 -40.83 -17.25 -6.08
N ASP A 840 -40.93 -18.57 -5.93
CA ASP A 840 -42.08 -19.39 -6.32
C ASP A 840 -42.75 -20.11 -5.14
N PHE A 841 -42.05 -20.26 -4.00
CA PHE A 841 -42.45 -21.06 -2.85
C PHE A 841 -42.27 -20.32 -1.53
N ARG A 842 -43.17 -20.55 -0.56
CA ARG A 842 -42.92 -20.19 0.84
C ARG A 842 -42.08 -21.30 1.47
N VAL A 843 -40.86 -21.02 1.87
CA VAL A 843 -39.95 -22.05 2.40
C VAL A 843 -39.99 -22.05 3.92
N VAL A 844 -40.18 -23.22 4.53
CA VAL A 844 -40.12 -23.40 5.98
C VAL A 844 -38.96 -24.31 6.32
N THR A 845 -38.05 -23.76 7.13
CA THR A 845 -36.88 -24.45 7.64
C THR A 845 -37.03 -24.66 9.13
N VAL A 846 -36.87 -25.90 9.60
CA VAL A 846 -36.93 -26.20 11.05
C VAL A 846 -35.53 -26.16 11.63
N ASP A 847 -35.35 -25.47 12.76
CA ASP A 847 -34.15 -25.57 13.58
C ASP A 847 -34.30 -26.79 14.52
N PRO A 848 -33.54 -27.86 14.28
CA PRO A 848 -33.55 -29.07 15.07
C PRO A 848 -32.85 -28.81 16.42
N ARG A 849 -33.52 -28.08 17.31
CA ARG A 849 -33.18 -28.02 18.74
C ARG A 849 -31.73 -27.60 19.07
N GLY A 850 -31.08 -26.74 18.27
CA GLY A 850 -29.65 -26.51 18.54
C GLY A 850 -28.85 -25.47 17.76
N SER A 851 -29.41 -24.37 17.26
CA SER A 851 -28.55 -23.28 16.74
C SER A 851 -28.87 -21.84 17.22
N GLY A 852 -29.93 -21.60 18.00
CA GLY A 852 -30.07 -20.26 18.61
C GLY A 852 -31.40 -19.87 19.26
N ARG A 853 -32.51 -20.60 19.05
CA ARG A 853 -33.82 -20.28 19.68
C ARG A 853 -34.67 -21.47 20.10
N SER A 854 -34.34 -22.67 19.63
CA SER A 854 -34.92 -23.93 20.12
C SER A 854 -34.22 -24.37 21.41
N ASP A 855 -34.86 -25.26 22.18
CA ASP A 855 -34.20 -25.85 23.36
C ASP A 855 -32.97 -26.67 22.96
N ALA A 856 -31.87 -26.55 23.70
CA ALA A 856 -30.62 -27.24 23.39
C ALA A 856 -30.74 -28.79 23.41
N LEU A 857 -30.06 -29.44 22.47
CA LEU A 857 -29.89 -30.88 22.43
C LEU A 857 -29.04 -31.37 23.62
N GLN A 858 -29.68 -32.12 24.52
CA GLN A 858 -29.02 -32.75 25.68
C GLN A 858 -28.50 -34.18 25.36
N ARG A 859 -28.96 -34.79 24.26
CA ARG A 859 -28.60 -36.14 23.83
C ARG A 859 -28.77 -36.32 22.31
N PRO A 860 -28.15 -37.36 21.71
CA PRO A 860 -28.44 -37.74 20.34
C PRO A 860 -29.94 -38.01 20.16
N TYR A 861 -30.50 -37.48 19.08
CA TYR A 861 -31.94 -37.41 18.84
C TYR A 861 -32.26 -38.28 17.61
N THR A 862 -33.29 -39.12 17.71
CA THR A 862 -33.61 -40.11 16.67
C THR A 862 -34.33 -39.48 15.48
N ILE A 863 -34.29 -40.13 14.31
CA ILE A 863 -35.04 -39.69 13.12
C ILE A 863 -36.55 -39.60 13.41
N ALA A 864 -37.08 -40.51 14.23
CA ALA A 864 -38.48 -40.48 14.65
C ALA A 864 -38.82 -39.27 15.54
N GLU A 865 -37.90 -38.86 16.41
CA GLU A 865 -38.06 -37.65 17.23
C GLU A 865 -37.94 -36.38 16.37
N HIS A 866 -37.06 -36.35 15.37
CA HIS A 866 -37.01 -35.26 14.39
C HIS A 866 -38.27 -35.17 13.52
N ALA A 867 -38.83 -36.31 13.10
CA ALA A 867 -40.11 -36.36 12.40
C ALA A 867 -41.25 -35.82 13.28
N SER A 868 -41.21 -36.10 14.58
CA SER A 868 -42.19 -35.56 15.54
C SER A 868 -42.07 -34.04 15.69
N ASP A 869 -40.85 -33.49 15.71
CA ASP A 869 -40.62 -32.04 15.75
C ASP A 869 -41.08 -31.36 14.45
N ALA A 870 -40.78 -31.98 13.29
CA ALA A 870 -41.30 -31.55 11.99
C ALA A 870 -42.83 -31.52 11.95
N LEU A 871 -43.49 -32.56 12.47
CA LEU A 871 -44.95 -32.63 12.57
C LEU A 871 -45.55 -31.52 13.45
N ALA A 872 -44.88 -31.17 14.55
CA ALA A 872 -45.33 -30.07 15.41
C ALA A 872 -45.33 -28.74 14.64
N VAL A 873 -44.26 -28.46 13.89
CA VAL A 873 -44.18 -27.28 13.02
C VAL A 873 -45.25 -27.30 11.93
N ILE A 874 -45.43 -28.44 11.25
CA ILE A 874 -46.43 -28.58 10.16
C ILE A 874 -47.86 -28.30 10.69
N ARG A 875 -48.18 -28.77 11.90
CA ARG A 875 -49.47 -28.49 12.54
C ARG A 875 -49.63 -27.01 12.89
N GLU A 876 -48.57 -26.37 13.39
CA GLU A 876 -48.57 -24.95 13.74
C GLU A 876 -48.84 -24.06 12.52
N LEU A 877 -48.34 -24.44 11.33
CA LEU A 877 -48.55 -23.69 10.08
C LEU A 877 -50.02 -23.63 9.65
N ALA A 878 -50.88 -24.56 10.11
CA ALA A 878 -52.32 -24.62 9.85
C ALA A 878 -52.75 -24.43 8.37
N ALA A 879 -51.90 -24.80 7.40
CA ALA A 879 -52.15 -24.53 5.99
C ALA A 879 -52.98 -25.64 5.31
N PRO A 880 -53.96 -25.31 4.44
CA PRO A 880 -54.92 -26.29 3.89
C PRO A 880 -54.36 -27.23 2.81
N ARG A 881 -53.20 -26.95 2.21
CA ARG A 881 -52.53 -27.79 1.18
C ARG A 881 -51.00 -27.68 1.26
N LEU A 882 -50.38 -28.59 2.00
CA LEU A 882 -48.95 -28.57 2.29
C LEU A 882 -48.24 -29.69 1.51
N ILE A 883 -47.30 -29.36 0.63
CA ILE A 883 -46.49 -30.33 -0.12
C ILE A 883 -45.11 -30.41 0.54
N GLY A 884 -44.79 -31.50 1.22
CA GLY A 884 -43.46 -31.66 1.83
C GLY A 884 -42.40 -31.95 0.79
N VAL A 885 -41.24 -31.27 0.84
CA VAL A 885 -40.12 -31.55 -0.08
C VAL A 885 -38.84 -31.80 0.71
N GLY A 886 -38.49 -33.08 0.89
CA GLY A 886 -37.32 -33.47 1.67
C GLY A 886 -36.08 -33.65 0.79
N ILE A 887 -34.96 -33.04 1.19
CA ILE A 887 -33.65 -33.23 0.55
C ILE A 887 -32.77 -34.06 1.51
N SER A 888 -32.05 -35.06 0.99
CA SER A 888 -31.12 -35.87 1.80
C SER A 888 -31.82 -36.54 2.99
N MET A 889 -31.24 -36.46 4.19
CA MET A 889 -31.81 -36.91 5.46
C MET A 889 -33.16 -36.24 5.77
N GLY A 890 -33.43 -35.04 5.24
CA GLY A 890 -34.74 -34.40 5.32
C GLY A 890 -35.84 -35.19 4.60
N ALA A 891 -35.50 -35.96 3.56
CA ALA A 891 -36.42 -36.91 2.93
C ALA A 891 -36.88 -37.99 3.90
N ASN A 892 -35.95 -38.58 4.67
CA ASN A 892 -36.27 -39.63 5.64
C ASN A 892 -37.15 -39.08 6.78
N VAL A 893 -36.83 -37.90 7.31
CA VAL A 893 -37.66 -37.23 8.33
C VAL A 893 -39.08 -36.99 7.80
N LEU A 894 -39.20 -36.54 6.55
CA LEU A 894 -40.49 -36.28 5.92
C LEU A 894 -41.29 -37.56 5.66
N PHE A 895 -40.65 -38.65 5.20
CA PHE A 895 -41.29 -39.95 5.06
C PHE A 895 -41.83 -40.47 6.39
N HIS A 896 -41.04 -40.38 7.46
CA HIS A 896 -41.48 -40.78 8.79
C HIS A 896 -42.63 -39.91 9.31
N ALA A 897 -42.59 -38.60 9.06
CA ALA A 897 -43.69 -37.69 9.42
C ALA A 897 -45.00 -38.07 8.71
N VAL A 898 -44.93 -38.36 7.41
CA VAL A 898 -46.08 -38.76 6.59
C VAL A 898 -46.63 -40.11 7.04
N HIS A 899 -45.75 -41.07 7.31
CA HIS A 899 -46.15 -42.38 7.83
C HIS A 899 -46.88 -42.26 9.17
N GLN A 900 -46.42 -41.37 10.06
CA GLN A 900 -47.05 -41.14 11.37
C GLN A 900 -48.38 -40.37 11.27
N ALA A 901 -48.57 -39.54 10.24
CA ALA A 901 -49.78 -38.73 10.05
C ALA A 901 -50.22 -38.65 8.57
N PRO A 902 -50.83 -39.72 8.02
CA PRO A 902 -51.06 -39.89 6.56
C PRO A 902 -52.01 -38.91 5.86
N GLY A 903 -52.53 -37.88 6.54
CA GLY A 903 -53.44 -36.88 5.97
C GLY A 903 -52.99 -35.43 6.20
N LEU A 904 -51.80 -35.23 6.77
CA LEU A 904 -51.33 -33.89 7.14
C LEU A 904 -50.71 -33.12 5.97
N LEU A 905 -50.17 -33.84 4.98
CA LEU A 905 -49.60 -33.27 3.76
C LEU A 905 -50.44 -33.67 2.55
N SER A 906 -50.60 -32.76 1.59
CA SER A 906 -51.28 -33.01 0.32
C SER A 906 -50.36 -33.67 -0.73
N GLY A 907 -49.07 -33.84 -0.44
CA GLY A 907 -48.10 -34.50 -1.31
C GLY A 907 -46.68 -34.47 -0.73
N VAL A 908 -45.81 -35.37 -1.23
CA VAL A 908 -44.41 -35.49 -0.79
C VAL A 908 -43.49 -35.63 -2.00
N VAL A 909 -42.43 -34.85 -2.01
CA VAL A 909 -41.33 -34.94 -2.97
C VAL A 909 -40.04 -35.20 -2.21
N THR A 910 -39.24 -36.15 -2.66
CA THR A 910 -37.93 -36.40 -2.03
C THR A 910 -36.80 -36.39 -3.04
N ILE A 911 -35.67 -35.81 -2.64
CA ILE A 911 -34.50 -35.60 -3.50
C ILE A 911 -33.28 -36.13 -2.73
N GLY A 912 -32.68 -37.22 -3.22
CA GLY A 912 -31.30 -37.54 -2.87
C GLY A 912 -31.00 -38.46 -1.71
N ALA A 913 -31.97 -39.21 -1.22
CA ALA A 913 -31.69 -40.40 -0.42
C ALA A 913 -32.68 -41.50 -0.81
N PRO A 914 -32.25 -42.75 -1.02
CA PRO A 914 -33.20 -43.86 -1.08
C PRO A 914 -33.93 -43.92 0.26
N PRO A 915 -35.26 -44.17 0.28
CA PRO A 915 -35.97 -44.38 1.52
C PRO A 915 -35.30 -45.54 2.27
N ALA A 916 -34.70 -45.25 3.41
CA ALA A 916 -34.04 -46.27 4.21
C ALA A 916 -35.10 -47.28 4.64
N GLY A 917 -34.95 -48.54 4.21
CA GLY A 917 -35.73 -49.65 4.74
C GLY A 917 -35.57 -49.70 6.26
N GLN A 918 -36.67 -50.00 6.95
CA GLN A 918 -36.80 -50.06 8.40
C GLN A 918 -35.51 -50.54 9.09
N GLY A 919 -34.79 -49.63 9.75
CA GLY A 919 -33.82 -49.99 10.80
C GLY A 919 -32.32 -49.90 10.49
N GLN A 920 -31.85 -49.23 9.43
CA GLN A 920 -30.41 -48.92 9.33
C GLN A 920 -30.09 -47.48 9.76
N GLU A 921 -29.43 -47.37 10.91
CA GLU A 921 -28.79 -46.16 11.40
C GLU A 921 -27.60 -45.78 10.49
N HIS A 922 -27.83 -44.94 9.47
CA HIS A 922 -26.75 -44.28 8.72
C HIS A 922 -26.12 -43.11 9.51
N PHE A 923 -25.85 -43.31 10.81
CA PHE A 923 -24.96 -42.46 11.58
C PHE A 923 -23.56 -43.08 11.63
N SER A 924 -23.04 -43.55 10.49
CA SER A 924 -21.65 -44.04 10.44
C SER A 924 -20.69 -42.87 10.69
N GLY A 925 -19.54 -43.17 11.31
CA GLY A 925 -18.45 -42.20 11.50
C GLY A 925 -17.97 -41.58 10.19
N GLU A 926 -18.15 -42.28 9.06
CA GLU A 926 -17.84 -41.81 7.72
C GLU A 926 -18.72 -40.63 7.27
N TRP A 927 -20.02 -40.62 7.61
CA TRP A 927 -20.90 -39.49 7.27
C TRP A 927 -20.57 -38.23 8.08
N ARG A 928 -20.21 -38.39 9.37
CA ARG A 928 -19.73 -37.27 10.19
C ARG A 928 -18.35 -36.80 9.77
N ALA A 929 -17.47 -37.70 9.35
CA ALA A 929 -16.17 -37.36 8.78
C ALA A 929 -16.33 -36.59 7.47
N LEU A 930 -17.25 -37.02 6.59
CA LEU A 930 -17.59 -36.31 5.37
C LEU A 930 -18.19 -34.92 5.68
N GLN A 931 -19.13 -34.81 6.62
CA GLN A 931 -19.65 -33.50 7.06
C GLN A 931 -18.58 -32.59 7.69
N ALA A 932 -17.65 -33.15 8.47
CA ALA A 932 -16.56 -32.40 9.09
C ALA A 932 -15.54 -31.94 8.03
N GLU A 933 -15.15 -32.83 7.12
CA GLU A 933 -14.33 -32.53 5.95
C GLU A 933 -15.02 -31.48 5.07
N MET A 934 -16.34 -31.53 4.90
CA MET A 934 -17.11 -30.57 4.11
C MET A 934 -17.34 -29.22 4.79
N LYS A 935 -17.51 -29.18 6.12
CA LYS A 935 -17.43 -27.91 6.89
C LYS A 935 -16.04 -27.28 6.74
N HIS A 936 -15.03 -28.11 6.56
CA HIS A 936 -13.64 -27.70 6.37
C HIS A 936 -13.30 -27.33 4.91
N THR A 937 -13.99 -27.91 3.91
CA THR A 937 -13.74 -27.67 2.47
C THR A 937 -14.74 -26.72 1.82
N GLY A 938 -15.98 -26.59 2.29
CA GLY A 938 -17.01 -25.72 1.71
C GLY A 938 -17.63 -26.22 0.39
N GLU A 939 -17.42 -27.50 0.03
CA GLU A 939 -17.88 -28.08 -1.23
C GLU A 939 -19.36 -28.51 -1.19
N ILE A 940 -20.27 -27.70 -1.76
CA ILE A 940 -21.72 -28.00 -1.84
C ILE A 940 -22.07 -28.88 -3.05
N GLU A 941 -21.30 -28.79 -4.15
CA GLU A 941 -21.61 -29.44 -5.42
C GLU A 941 -21.52 -30.98 -5.41
N PRO A 942 -20.50 -31.62 -4.81
CA PRO A 942 -20.44 -33.09 -4.72
C PRO A 942 -21.64 -33.66 -3.94
N MET A 943 -22.08 -32.95 -2.91
CA MET A 943 -23.29 -33.27 -2.17
C MET A 943 -24.53 -33.09 -3.05
N LEU A 944 -24.71 -31.96 -3.74
CA LEU A 944 -25.84 -31.81 -4.69
C LEU A 944 -25.80 -32.87 -5.81
N ARG A 945 -24.63 -33.33 -6.28
CA ARG A 945 -24.50 -34.42 -7.26
C ARG A 945 -24.94 -35.78 -6.70
N LEU A 946 -24.60 -36.09 -5.45
CA LEU A 946 -25.09 -37.26 -4.72
C LEU A 946 -26.61 -37.22 -4.50
N HIS A 947 -27.17 -36.03 -4.30
CA HIS A 947 -28.56 -35.85 -3.90
C HIS A 947 -29.54 -35.58 -5.07
N VAL A 948 -29.16 -34.88 -6.12
CA VAL A 948 -30.08 -34.52 -7.22
C VAL A 948 -30.33 -35.70 -8.18
N GLY A 949 -29.54 -36.77 -8.10
CA GLY A 949 -29.61 -37.93 -9.01
C GLY A 949 -30.83 -38.84 -8.87
N GLN A 950 -31.60 -38.73 -7.77
CA GLN A 950 -32.75 -39.61 -7.51
C GLN A 950 -33.90 -38.81 -6.92
N VAL A 951 -35.00 -38.69 -7.67
CA VAL A 951 -36.23 -38.03 -7.22
C VAL A 951 -37.33 -39.08 -7.08
N PHE A 952 -37.93 -39.19 -5.91
CA PHE A 952 -39.03 -40.12 -5.63
C PHE A 952 -40.29 -39.33 -5.24
N SER A 953 -41.42 -39.70 -5.83
CA SER A 953 -42.76 -39.16 -5.53
C SER A 953 -43.73 -40.30 -5.31
N GLU A 954 -44.56 -40.25 -4.26
CA GLU A 954 -45.70 -41.16 -4.14
C GLU A 954 -46.85 -40.69 -5.06
N PRO A 955 -47.39 -41.53 -5.96
CA PRO A 955 -48.32 -41.08 -7.01
C PRO A 955 -49.77 -40.80 -6.59
N GLU A 956 -50.18 -40.96 -5.34
CA GLU A 956 -51.61 -40.93 -4.98
C GLU A 956 -51.96 -39.88 -3.92
N MET A 957 -52.02 -38.60 -4.32
CA MET A 957 -52.77 -37.57 -3.59
C MET A 957 -53.46 -36.63 -4.60
N ARG A 958 -54.80 -36.60 -4.54
CA ARG A 958 -55.72 -36.06 -5.56
C ARG A 958 -55.66 -34.52 -5.70
N GLY A 959 -55.48 -34.03 -6.95
CA GLY A 959 -55.89 -32.68 -7.39
C GLY A 959 -55.05 -32.09 -8.53
N ASP A 960 -55.71 -31.59 -9.59
CA ASP A 960 -55.12 -31.01 -10.83
C ASP A 960 -54.07 -29.90 -10.63
N SER A 961 -53.97 -29.30 -9.43
CA SER A 961 -52.97 -28.26 -9.12
C SER A 961 -51.59 -28.80 -8.71
N GLY A 962 -51.49 -30.02 -8.19
CA GLY A 962 -50.24 -30.57 -7.63
C GLY A 962 -49.20 -30.96 -8.68
N THR A 963 -49.65 -31.44 -9.83
CA THR A 963 -48.80 -31.92 -10.94
C THR A 963 -47.96 -30.80 -11.57
N ASN A 964 -48.48 -29.57 -11.63
CA ASN A 964 -47.78 -28.42 -12.20
C ASN A 964 -46.68 -27.90 -11.27
N CYS A 965 -46.96 -27.87 -9.97
CA CYS A 965 -46.02 -27.46 -8.93
C CYS A 965 -44.79 -28.40 -8.90
N TRP A 966 -45.04 -29.71 -8.96
CA TRP A 966 -44.01 -30.75 -9.06
C TRP A 966 -43.06 -30.55 -10.26
N ARG A 967 -43.61 -30.33 -11.47
CA ARG A 967 -42.80 -30.13 -12.68
C ARG A 967 -41.93 -28.88 -12.58
N ALA A 968 -42.44 -27.82 -11.95
CA ALA A 968 -41.69 -26.60 -11.70
C ALA A 968 -40.52 -26.81 -10.73
N VAL A 969 -40.74 -27.50 -9.60
CA VAL A 969 -39.69 -27.84 -8.62
C VAL A 969 -38.58 -28.66 -9.28
N VAL A 970 -38.93 -29.74 -9.98
CA VAL A 970 -37.93 -30.61 -10.66
C VAL A 970 -37.16 -29.84 -11.71
N ALA A 971 -37.83 -29.04 -12.54
CA ALA A 971 -37.15 -28.24 -13.57
C ALA A 971 -36.16 -27.23 -12.95
N ARG A 972 -36.52 -26.59 -11.83
CA ARG A 972 -35.68 -25.59 -11.16
C ARG A 972 -34.48 -26.23 -10.44
N VAL A 973 -34.69 -27.35 -9.75
CA VAL A 973 -33.61 -28.15 -9.12
C VAL A 973 -32.67 -28.72 -10.18
N THR A 974 -33.21 -29.16 -11.32
CA THR A 974 -32.39 -29.62 -12.46
C THR A 974 -31.64 -28.47 -13.12
N ALA A 975 -32.23 -27.27 -13.22
CA ALA A 975 -31.56 -26.07 -13.73
C ALA A 975 -30.47 -25.56 -12.77
N LEU A 976 -30.64 -25.72 -11.45
CA LEU A 976 -29.58 -25.49 -10.46
C LEU A 976 -28.33 -26.34 -10.80
N ARG A 977 -28.49 -27.62 -11.16
CA ARG A 977 -27.40 -28.49 -11.62
C ARG A 977 -26.67 -27.96 -12.86
N CYS A 978 -27.39 -27.32 -13.80
CA CYS A 978 -26.80 -26.79 -15.03
C CYS A 978 -26.12 -25.42 -14.86
N ASN A 979 -26.63 -24.54 -14.00
CA ASN A 979 -26.09 -23.19 -13.81
C ASN A 979 -24.87 -23.13 -12.86
N PHE A 980 -24.66 -24.11 -11.99
CA PHE A 980 -23.40 -24.24 -11.25
C PHE A 980 -22.23 -24.64 -12.16
N ALA A 981 -22.50 -25.18 -13.36
CA ALA A 981 -21.48 -25.60 -14.31
C ALA A 981 -20.98 -24.49 -15.26
N THR A 982 -21.48 -23.25 -15.20
CA THR A 982 -21.04 -22.19 -16.15
C THR A 982 -21.14 -20.76 -15.59
N GLY A 983 -19.98 -20.10 -15.44
CA GLY A 983 -19.86 -18.63 -15.56
C GLY A 983 -19.98 -18.19 -17.04
N PRO A 984 -20.17 -16.89 -17.33
CA PRO A 984 -20.87 -16.44 -18.52
C PRO A 984 -19.98 -16.46 -19.76
N THR A 985 -20.20 -17.42 -20.66
CA THR A 985 -19.83 -17.26 -22.08
C THR A 985 -21.06 -16.89 -22.88
N ARG A 986 -21.17 -15.59 -23.19
CA ARG A 986 -21.98 -15.10 -24.31
C ARG A 986 -21.45 -15.74 -25.60
N THR A 987 -22.13 -16.75 -26.11
CA THR A 987 -22.18 -17.02 -27.56
C THR A 987 -23.45 -17.81 -27.89
N LYS A 988 -24.21 -17.28 -28.85
CA LYS A 988 -25.41 -17.87 -29.45
C LYS A 988 -25.14 -19.31 -29.92
N GLY A 989 -25.99 -20.26 -29.52
CA GLY A 989 -26.02 -21.60 -30.12
C GLY A 989 -26.88 -22.61 -29.36
N ARG A 990 -28.14 -22.78 -29.83
CA ARG A 990 -29.07 -23.90 -29.59
C ARG A 990 -29.07 -24.59 -28.21
N ILE A 991 -30.07 -24.23 -27.40
CA ILE A 991 -30.51 -24.98 -26.22
C ILE A 991 -31.17 -26.29 -26.69
N GLY A 992 -30.60 -27.44 -26.34
CA GLY A 992 -31.25 -28.75 -26.44
C GLY A 992 -31.88 -29.13 -25.10
N VAL A 993 -33.21 -29.18 -25.02
CA VAL A 993 -33.99 -29.47 -23.80
C VAL A 993 -34.40 -30.95 -23.68
N ASP A 994 -34.00 -31.83 -24.59
CA ASP A 994 -34.66 -33.14 -24.77
C ASP A 994 -34.12 -34.35 -23.97
N CYS A 995 -33.23 -34.20 -22.98
CA CYS A 995 -32.53 -35.38 -22.43
C CYS A 995 -32.94 -35.90 -21.03
N CYS A 996 -33.99 -35.39 -20.36
CA CYS A 996 -34.28 -35.85 -18.97
C CYS A 996 -35.69 -36.38 -18.67
N LEU A 997 -36.58 -36.55 -19.66
CA LEU A 997 -37.92 -37.13 -19.41
C LEU A 997 -38.21 -38.47 -20.11
N SER A 998 -37.26 -39.04 -20.86
CA SER A 998 -37.54 -40.22 -21.72
C SER A 998 -37.09 -41.59 -21.17
N ARG A 999 -36.62 -41.71 -19.92
CA ARG A 999 -36.12 -42.99 -19.38
C ARG A 999 -36.88 -43.63 -18.22
N PHE A 1000 -38.02 -43.09 -17.80
CA PHE A 1000 -38.92 -43.75 -16.85
C PHE A 1000 -40.29 -44.06 -17.50
N SER A 1001 -40.33 -44.99 -18.45
CA SER A 1001 -41.61 -45.57 -18.90
C SER A 1001 -41.54 -47.03 -19.39
N ARG A 1002 -40.41 -47.73 -19.26
CA ARG A 1002 -40.33 -49.15 -19.67
C ARG A 1002 -39.40 -49.94 -18.77
N ARG A 1003 -39.96 -50.57 -17.72
CA ARG A 1003 -39.62 -51.91 -17.21
C ARG A 1003 -40.31 -52.15 -15.87
N SER A 1004 -41.47 -52.78 -15.90
CA SER A 1004 -42.00 -53.65 -14.83
C SER A 1004 -43.33 -54.27 -15.30
N LEU A 1005 -43.24 -55.17 -16.29
CA LEU A 1005 -44.30 -56.12 -16.63
C LEU A 1005 -43.60 -57.34 -17.25
N ALA A 1006 -43.02 -58.17 -16.39
CA ALA A 1006 -42.78 -59.59 -16.64
C ALA A 1006 -42.31 -60.30 -15.36
N ALA A 1007 -43.02 -61.38 -15.04
CA ALA A 1007 -42.63 -62.52 -14.21
C ALA A 1007 -42.66 -62.40 -12.67
N ARG A 1008 -43.83 -62.69 -12.10
CA ARG A 1008 -43.96 -63.79 -11.11
C ARG A 1008 -45.26 -64.56 -11.36
N GLY A 1009 -45.12 -65.77 -11.90
CA GLY A 1009 -46.10 -66.83 -11.92
C GLY A 1009 -45.33 -68.16 -11.84
N ALA A 1010 -45.79 -69.05 -10.95
CA ALA A 1010 -45.22 -70.35 -10.52
C ALA A 1010 -43.87 -70.25 -9.77
N ASN A 1011 -43.65 -70.83 -8.59
CA ASN A 1011 -44.38 -71.80 -7.76
C ASN A 1011 -44.35 -71.33 -6.30
#